data_AF-Q7Z3Z4-F1
#
_entry.id   AF-Q7Z3Z4-F1
#
_cell.length_a   1.000
_cell.length_b   1.000
_cell.length_c   1.000
_cell.angle_alpha   90.00
_cell.angle_beta   90.00
_cell.angle_gamma   90.00
#
_symmetry.space_group_name_H-M   'P 1'
#
loop_
_entity.id
_entity.type
_entity.pdbx_description
1 polymer ?
#
loop_
_entity_poly.entity_id
_entity_poly.type
_entity_poly.pdbx_seq_one_letter_code
_entity_poly.pdbx_strand_id
1 'polypeptide(L)'
;MSGRARVKARGIARSPSATEVGRIQASPLPRSVDLSNNEASSSNGFLGTSRISTNDKYGISSGDAGSTFMERGVKNKQDFMDLSICTREKLAHVRNCKTGSSGIPVKLVTNLFNLDFPQDWQLYQYHVTYIPDLASRRLRIALLYSHSELSNKAKAFDGAILFLSQKLEEKVTELSSETQRGETIKMTITLKRELPSSSPVCIQVFNIIFRKILKKLSMYQIGRNFYNPSEPMEIPQHKLSLWPGFAISVSYFERKLLFSADVSYKVLRNETVLEFMTALCQRTGLSCFTQTCEKQLIGLIVLTRYNNRTYSIDDIDWSVKPTHTFQKRDGTEITYVDYYKQQYDITVSDLNQPMLVSLLKKKRNDNSEAQLAHLIPELCFLTGLTDQATSDFQLMKAVAEKTRLSPSGRQQRLARLVDNIQRNTNARFELETWGLHFGSQISLTGRIVPSEKILMQDHICQPVSAADWSKDIRTCKILNAQSLNTWLILCSDRTEYVAESFLNCLRRVAGSMGFNVDYPKIIKVQENPAAFVRAIQQYVDPDVQLVMCILPSNQKTYYDSIKKYLSSDCPVPSQCVLARTLNKQGMMMSIATKIAMQMTCKLGGELWAVEIPLKSLMVVGIDVCKDALSKDVMVVGCVASVNPRITRWFSRCILQRTMTDVADCLKVFMTGALNKWYKYNHDLPARIIVYRAGVGDGQLKTLIEYEVPQLLSSVAESSSNTSSRLSVIVVRKKCMPRFFTEMNRTVQNPPLGTVVDSEATRNEWYDFYLISQVACRGTVSPTYYNVIYDDNGLKPDHMQRLTFKLCHLYYNWPGIVSVPAPCQYAHKLTFLVAQSIHKEPSLELANHLFYL
;
A
#
# COMPACT_ATOMS: atom_id res chain seq x y z
N MET A 1 26.24 13.80 17.49
CA MET A 1 25.15 13.15 18.27
C MET A 1 23.81 13.84 17.97
N SER A 2 22.93 13.28 17.13
CA SER A 2 21.61 13.88 16.88
C SER A 2 20.56 12.83 16.45
N GLY A 3 19.63 12.49 17.34
CA GLY A 3 18.61 11.47 17.11
C GLY A 3 17.49 11.92 16.16
N ARG A 4 17.62 11.69 14.85
CA ARG A 4 16.54 11.89 13.87
C ARG A 4 15.44 10.82 14.02
N ALA A 5 14.36 11.15 14.71
CA ALA A 5 13.14 10.36 14.74
C ALA A 5 12.57 10.15 13.32
N ARG A 6 12.32 8.90 12.93
CA ARG A 6 11.79 8.53 11.61
C ARG A 6 10.28 8.33 11.68
N VAL A 7 9.51 9.25 11.10
CA VAL A 7 8.12 8.95 10.73
C VAL A 7 8.15 8.15 9.42
N LYS A 8 8.10 6.82 9.51
CA LYS A 8 7.74 5.96 8.38
C LYS A 8 6.30 5.52 8.54
N ALA A 9 5.40 6.08 7.73
CA ALA A 9 4.07 5.51 7.56
C ALA A 9 4.20 4.06 7.05
N ARG A 10 3.64 3.10 7.79
CA ARG A 10 3.51 1.70 7.37
C ARG A 10 2.02 1.41 7.27
N GLY A 11 1.56 1.03 6.08
CA GLY A 11 0.21 0.50 5.90
C GLY A 11 0.19 -0.98 6.22
N ILE A 12 -0.73 -1.39 7.11
CA ILE A 12 -1.07 -2.78 7.42
C ILE A 12 -2.59 -2.83 7.54
N ALA A 13 -3.23 -3.81 6.90
CA ALA A 13 -4.65 -4.11 7.09
C ALA A 13 -4.79 -5.12 8.24
N ARG A 14 -5.84 -4.99 9.05
CA ARG A 14 -6.16 -5.91 10.16
C ARG A 14 -7.60 -6.44 10.06
N SER A 15 -7.88 -7.47 10.83
CA SER A 15 -9.23 -8.00 11.11
C SER A 15 -9.66 -7.56 12.52
N PRO A 16 -10.96 -7.30 12.77
CA PRO A 16 -11.43 -6.77 14.04
C PRO A 16 -11.61 -7.83 15.15
N SER A 17 -11.74 -7.34 16.38
CA SER A 17 -12.03 -8.14 17.57
C SER A 17 -13.32 -7.71 18.27
N ALA A 18 -14.06 -8.68 18.78
CA ALA A 18 -15.27 -8.57 19.60
C ALA A 18 -15.28 -9.81 20.54
N THR A 19 -15.77 -9.84 21.77
CA THR A 19 -16.11 -8.80 22.78
C THR A 19 -15.96 -9.50 24.14
N GLU A 20 -15.39 -8.86 25.17
CA GLU A 20 -15.37 -9.48 26.51
C GLU A 20 -16.76 -9.40 27.16
N VAL A 21 -17.35 -10.57 27.45
CA VAL A 21 -18.49 -10.71 28.35
C VAL A 21 -17.94 -10.98 29.74
N GLY A 22 -18.12 -10.04 30.67
CA GLY A 22 -17.77 -10.23 32.07
C GLY A 22 -18.72 -11.21 32.76
N ARG A 23 -18.18 -12.25 33.41
CA ARG A 23 -18.89 -13.07 34.39
C ARG A 23 -18.76 -12.41 35.78
N ILE A 24 -19.88 -12.27 36.50
CA ILE A 24 -19.86 -12.17 37.96
C ILE A 24 -20.78 -13.27 38.54
N GLN A 25 -20.12 -14.22 39.21
CA GLN A 25 -20.50 -15.03 40.36
C GLN A 25 -21.95 -15.52 40.62
N ALA A 26 -22.02 -16.85 40.74
CA ALA A 26 -22.67 -17.63 41.81
C ALA A 26 -24.22 -17.75 41.90
N SER A 27 -24.65 -19.02 41.78
CA SER A 27 -25.96 -19.62 42.08
C SER A 27 -26.30 -19.60 43.60
N PRO A 28 -27.55 -19.89 44.06
CA PRO A 28 -28.23 -21.17 43.81
C PRO A 28 -29.76 -21.16 43.53
N LEU A 29 -30.20 -22.30 42.98
CA LEU A 29 -31.59 -22.84 42.91
C LEU A 29 -32.18 -23.12 44.33
N PRO A 30 -33.45 -23.56 44.55
CA PRO A 30 -34.45 -24.09 43.58
C PRO A 30 -35.93 -23.67 43.77
N ARG A 31 -36.80 -23.94 42.77
CA ARG A 31 -37.98 -24.86 42.85
C ARG A 31 -38.90 -24.76 41.63
N SER A 32 -39.46 -25.91 41.26
CA SER A 32 -40.44 -26.16 40.20
C SER A 32 -41.85 -26.35 40.77
N VAL A 33 -42.91 -25.90 40.07
CA VAL A 33 -44.23 -26.58 40.00
C VAL A 33 -44.87 -26.34 38.63
N ASP A 34 -45.52 -27.40 38.18
CA ASP A 34 -46.16 -27.75 36.92
C ASP A 34 -47.40 -26.95 36.43
N LEU A 35 -47.54 -26.96 35.09
CA LEU A 35 -48.66 -27.41 34.24
C LEU A 35 -50.12 -26.88 34.36
N SER A 36 -50.66 -26.68 33.14
CA SER A 36 -52.04 -26.92 32.65
C SER A 36 -53.05 -25.75 32.78
N ASN A 37 -54.05 -25.57 31.90
CA ASN A 37 -54.48 -26.30 30.69
C ASN A 37 -55.38 -25.40 29.78
N ASN A 38 -55.80 -25.91 28.61
CA ASN A 38 -56.93 -25.46 27.76
C ASN A 38 -56.82 -24.14 26.95
N GLU A 39 -57.36 -23.99 25.73
CA GLU A 39 -57.70 -24.94 24.63
C GLU A 39 -58.05 -24.16 23.33
N ALA A 40 -57.86 -24.81 22.16
CA ALA A 40 -58.67 -24.82 20.91
C ALA A 40 -59.56 -23.60 20.47
N SER A 41 -59.80 -23.28 19.17
CA SER A 41 -59.34 -23.72 17.82
C SER A 41 -59.91 -22.74 16.73
N SER A 42 -59.87 -22.88 15.39
CA SER A 42 -59.44 -23.98 14.48
C SER A 42 -58.80 -23.56 13.13
N SER A 43 -59.57 -23.42 12.02
CA SER A 43 -59.06 -23.67 10.63
C SER A 43 -59.98 -23.11 9.52
N ASN A 44 -59.65 -22.97 8.23
CA ASN A 44 -58.46 -23.28 7.38
C ASN A 44 -58.02 -21.98 6.61
N GLY A 45 -57.08 -21.90 5.67
CA GLY A 45 -56.18 -22.81 4.91
C GLY A 45 -55.28 -21.94 3.97
N PHE A 46 -54.51 -22.43 2.98
CA PHE A 46 -54.13 -23.79 2.56
C PHE A 46 -52.81 -23.75 1.73
N LEU A 47 -51.75 -24.46 2.19
CA LEU A 47 -50.54 -24.95 1.50
C LEU A 47 -49.61 -24.06 0.61
N GLY A 48 -48.31 -24.05 0.95
CA GLY A 48 -47.21 -23.47 0.16
C GLY A 48 -45.88 -23.34 0.92
N THR A 49 -45.19 -24.45 1.22
CA THR A 49 -43.87 -24.50 1.87
C THR A 49 -42.78 -23.83 0.99
N SER A 50 -41.70 -23.23 1.49
CA SER A 50 -40.95 -23.44 2.75
C SER A 50 -40.20 -22.18 3.23
N ARG A 51 -39.82 -22.13 4.51
CA ARG A 51 -38.89 -21.14 5.08
C ARG A 51 -37.49 -21.73 5.19
N ILE A 52 -36.46 -21.03 4.69
CA ILE A 52 -35.10 -21.07 5.27
C ILE A 52 -34.62 -19.63 5.45
N SER A 53 -34.14 -19.34 6.65
CA SER A 53 -33.65 -18.04 7.07
C SER A 53 -32.13 -18.05 7.29
N THR A 54 -31.54 -16.86 7.22
CA THR A 54 -30.24 -16.44 7.78
C THR A 54 -28.92 -16.73 7.03
N ASN A 55 -28.03 -15.74 7.21
CA ASN A 55 -26.56 -15.76 7.13
C ASN A 55 -25.87 -15.45 5.79
N ASP A 56 -25.79 -14.13 5.53
CA ASP A 56 -24.66 -13.47 4.88
C ASP A 56 -23.29 -14.05 5.28
N LYS A 57 -22.48 -14.48 4.31
CA LYS A 57 -21.02 -14.62 4.46
C LYS A 57 -20.25 -14.17 3.21
N TYR A 58 -19.70 -12.97 3.27
CA TYR A 58 -18.63 -12.48 2.40
C TYR A 58 -17.25 -12.96 2.89
N GLY A 59 -16.26 -13.16 2.00
CA GLY A 59 -14.84 -13.25 2.40
C GLY A 59 -13.91 -14.01 1.46
N ILE A 60 -13.15 -13.31 0.59
CA ILE A 60 -12.39 -13.90 -0.53
C ILE A 60 -10.87 -13.68 -0.39
N SER A 61 -10.03 -14.73 -0.27
CA SER A 61 -8.54 -14.64 -0.38
C SER A 61 -7.91 -15.84 -1.12
N SER A 62 -6.80 -15.68 -1.86
CA SER A 62 -6.34 -16.63 -2.91
C SER A 62 -5.07 -17.43 -2.59
N GLY A 63 -5.14 -18.76 -2.79
CA GLY A 63 -3.99 -19.60 -3.18
C GLY A 63 -3.83 -19.72 -4.71
N ASP A 64 -2.61 -20.00 -5.21
CA ASP A 64 -2.29 -20.10 -6.65
C ASP A 64 -2.57 -21.51 -7.20
N ALA A 65 -3.77 -21.70 -7.76
CA ALA A 65 -4.11 -22.83 -8.62
C ALA A 65 -4.28 -22.33 -10.07
N GLY A 66 -3.74 -23.08 -11.03
CA GLY A 66 -3.54 -22.60 -12.40
C GLY A 66 -4.83 -22.22 -13.14
N SER A 67 -5.10 -20.92 -13.22
CA SER A 67 -6.16 -20.30 -14.02
C SER A 67 -5.70 -20.00 -15.46
N THR A 68 -6.66 -19.90 -16.39
CA THR A 68 -6.43 -19.63 -17.83
C THR A 68 -5.83 -18.25 -18.10
N PHE A 69 -5.36 -17.97 -19.32
CA PHE A 69 -4.93 -16.64 -19.77
C PHE A 69 -6.04 -15.60 -19.55
N MET A 70 -7.30 -15.96 -19.80
CA MET A 70 -8.44 -15.06 -19.55
C MET A 70 -8.80 -14.92 -18.06
N GLU A 71 -8.59 -15.94 -17.23
CA GLU A 71 -8.90 -15.87 -15.78
C GLU A 71 -7.77 -15.25 -14.93
N ARG A 72 -6.50 -15.48 -15.27
CA ARG A 72 -5.40 -14.61 -14.78
C ARG A 72 -5.63 -13.19 -15.28
N GLY A 73 -6.18 -13.05 -16.48
CA GLY A 73 -6.85 -11.87 -17.01
C GLY A 73 -8.16 -11.46 -16.28
N VAL A 74 -8.27 -11.68 -14.98
CA VAL A 74 -9.15 -10.91 -14.09
C VAL A 74 -8.28 -9.95 -13.27
N LYS A 75 -7.49 -10.45 -12.30
CA LYS A 75 -6.59 -9.62 -11.49
C LYS A 75 -5.44 -8.99 -12.30
N ASN A 76 -4.94 -9.67 -13.33
CA ASN A 76 -4.00 -9.03 -14.26
C ASN A 76 -4.75 -8.13 -15.26
N LYS A 77 -6.01 -8.40 -15.66
CA LYS A 77 -6.73 -7.43 -16.49
C LYS A 77 -6.83 -6.08 -15.79
N GLN A 78 -6.98 -6.03 -14.46
CA GLN A 78 -6.83 -4.76 -13.73
C GLN A 78 -5.46 -4.13 -14.05
N ASP A 79 -4.34 -4.75 -13.66
CA ASP A 79 -2.98 -4.21 -13.93
C ASP A 79 -2.74 -3.76 -15.39
N PHE A 80 -3.42 -4.37 -16.36
CA PHE A 80 -3.32 -4.08 -17.79
C PHE A 80 -4.49 -3.25 -18.39
N MET A 81 -5.56 -2.94 -17.67
CA MET A 81 -6.63 -2.03 -18.12
C MET A 81 -6.10 -0.61 -18.25
N ASP A 82 -5.18 -0.22 -17.36
CA ASP A 82 -4.48 1.06 -17.43
C ASP A 82 -3.78 1.23 -18.80
N LEU A 83 -3.27 0.15 -19.43
CA LEU A 83 -2.57 0.20 -20.72
C LEU A 83 -3.47 0.47 -21.94
N SER A 84 -4.80 0.36 -21.84
CA SER A 84 -5.71 0.79 -22.92
C SER A 84 -6.11 2.27 -22.83
N ILE A 85 -5.54 3.03 -21.88
CA ILE A 85 -5.89 4.44 -21.65
C ILE A 85 -4.81 5.34 -22.25
N CYS A 86 -5.19 6.19 -23.19
CA CYS A 86 -4.36 7.30 -23.66
C CYS A 86 -4.86 8.61 -23.06
N THR A 87 -4.15 9.16 -22.06
CA THR A 87 -4.53 10.45 -21.47
C THR A 87 -4.05 11.61 -22.34
N ARG A 88 -2.88 11.50 -23.00
CA ARG A 88 -2.32 12.57 -23.84
C ARG A 88 -3.14 12.93 -25.07
N GLU A 89 -3.88 11.97 -25.64
CA GLU A 89 -4.70 12.21 -26.83
C GLU A 89 -5.72 13.34 -26.62
N LYS A 90 -6.33 13.39 -25.43
CA LYS A 90 -7.30 14.41 -25.02
C LYS A 90 -6.66 15.72 -24.56
N LEU A 91 -5.35 15.75 -24.29
CA LEU A 91 -4.63 16.89 -23.71
C LEU A 91 -3.82 17.61 -24.79
N ALA A 92 -4.47 18.50 -25.56
CA ALA A 92 -3.90 19.17 -26.72
C ALA A 92 -2.50 19.79 -26.49
N HIS A 93 -2.29 20.41 -25.33
CA HIS A 93 -1.04 21.10 -24.98
C HIS A 93 0.17 20.16 -24.71
N VAL A 94 -0.05 18.85 -24.53
CA VAL A 94 1.01 17.82 -24.38
C VAL A 94 0.90 16.66 -25.38
N ARG A 95 -0.08 16.70 -26.30
CA ARG A 95 -0.34 15.64 -27.28
C ARG A 95 0.92 15.23 -28.04
N ASN A 96 1.70 16.22 -28.51
CA ASN A 96 2.92 15.97 -29.27
C ASN A 96 4.15 15.80 -28.37
N CYS A 97 4.28 16.61 -27.31
CA CYS A 97 5.42 16.58 -26.39
C CYS A 97 4.97 16.85 -24.95
N LYS A 98 5.44 16.02 -24.00
CA LYS A 98 5.16 16.16 -22.56
C LYS A 98 6.39 16.60 -21.73
N THR A 99 7.54 16.79 -22.36
CA THR A 99 8.78 17.09 -21.64
C THR A 99 8.86 18.57 -21.28
N GLY A 100 9.37 18.86 -20.09
CA GLY A 100 9.84 20.19 -19.72
C GLY A 100 11.21 20.50 -20.31
N SER A 101 11.56 21.78 -20.24
CA SER A 101 12.76 22.40 -20.81
C SER A 101 13.66 23.05 -19.76
N SER A 102 13.13 23.33 -18.56
CA SER A 102 13.83 24.10 -17.52
C SER A 102 14.70 23.25 -16.59
N GLY A 103 15.67 23.88 -15.91
CA GLY A 103 16.57 23.21 -14.98
C GLY A 103 17.86 22.71 -15.62
N ILE A 104 18.75 22.15 -14.80
CA ILE A 104 20.09 21.72 -15.23
C ILE A 104 20.01 20.28 -15.74
N PRO A 105 20.44 19.95 -16.97
CA PRO A 105 20.42 18.58 -17.47
C PRO A 105 21.35 17.69 -16.64
N VAL A 106 20.93 16.45 -16.37
CA VAL A 106 21.70 15.46 -15.60
C VAL A 106 21.60 14.09 -16.24
N LYS A 107 22.74 13.45 -16.50
CA LYS A 107 22.81 12.08 -17.01
C LYS A 107 22.47 11.10 -15.89
N LEU A 108 21.53 10.19 -16.16
CA LEU A 108 21.02 9.23 -15.20
C LEU A 108 21.13 7.81 -15.74
N VAL A 109 21.70 6.91 -14.94
CA VAL A 109 21.62 5.47 -15.14
C VAL A 109 20.32 4.98 -14.47
N THR A 110 19.63 4.02 -15.08
CA THR A 110 18.35 3.49 -14.57
C THR A 110 18.49 2.06 -14.02
N ASN A 111 17.40 1.44 -13.56
CA ASN A 111 17.28 -0.01 -13.37
C ASN A 111 16.46 -0.70 -14.49
N LEU A 112 16.46 -0.10 -15.67
CA LEU A 112 15.76 -0.56 -16.86
C LEU A 112 16.79 -1.11 -17.86
N PHE A 113 16.51 -2.27 -18.43
CA PHE A 113 17.36 -2.94 -19.42
C PHE A 113 16.57 -3.08 -20.71
N ASN A 114 17.20 -2.76 -21.85
CA ASN A 114 16.56 -2.91 -23.15
C ASN A 114 16.29 -4.40 -23.45
N LEU A 115 15.14 -4.70 -24.04
CA LEU A 115 14.86 -6.01 -24.63
C LEU A 115 14.72 -5.86 -26.13
N ASP A 116 15.71 -6.37 -26.85
CA ASP A 116 15.78 -6.35 -28.31
C ASP A 116 15.06 -7.57 -28.89
N PHE A 117 14.37 -7.35 -30.01
CA PHE A 117 13.62 -8.36 -30.76
C PHE A 117 13.52 -7.97 -32.24
N PRO A 118 13.24 -8.91 -33.17
CA PRO A 118 13.10 -8.63 -34.60
C PRO A 118 12.05 -7.55 -34.92
N GLN A 119 12.29 -6.72 -35.95
CA GLN A 119 11.37 -5.62 -36.29
C GLN A 119 9.98 -6.10 -36.72
N ASP A 120 9.92 -7.29 -37.31
CA ASP A 120 8.75 -8.02 -37.78
C ASP A 120 8.10 -8.90 -36.70
N TRP A 121 8.58 -8.85 -35.44
CA TRP A 121 8.05 -9.70 -34.36
C TRP A 121 6.56 -9.45 -34.12
N GLN A 122 5.79 -10.54 -34.18
CA GLN A 122 4.37 -10.57 -33.85
C GLN A 122 4.06 -11.73 -32.92
N LEU A 123 2.94 -11.60 -32.20
CA LEU A 123 2.41 -12.66 -31.36
C LEU A 123 1.12 -13.22 -31.99
N TYR A 124 1.16 -14.49 -32.35
CA TYR A 124 0.04 -15.18 -32.98
C TYR A 124 -0.81 -15.86 -31.91
N GLN A 125 -2.08 -15.44 -31.78
CA GLN A 125 -3.04 -15.99 -30.82
C GLN A 125 -3.95 -17.01 -31.51
N TYR A 126 -3.87 -18.25 -31.07
CA TYR A 126 -4.70 -19.36 -31.50
C TYR A 126 -5.68 -19.79 -30.40
N HIS A 127 -6.81 -20.34 -30.81
CA HIS A 127 -7.72 -21.09 -29.94
C HIS A 127 -7.58 -22.59 -30.25
N VAL A 128 -7.52 -23.42 -29.20
CA VAL A 128 -7.34 -24.88 -29.32
C VAL A 128 -8.57 -25.57 -28.74
N THR A 129 -9.24 -26.37 -29.56
CA THR A 129 -10.38 -27.23 -29.17
C THR A 129 -10.00 -28.70 -29.27
N TYR A 130 -10.65 -29.54 -28.47
CA TYR A 130 -10.38 -30.97 -28.33
C TYR A 130 -11.67 -31.76 -28.59
N ILE A 131 -11.58 -32.87 -29.32
CA ILE A 131 -12.68 -33.82 -29.56
C ILE A 131 -12.14 -35.23 -29.28
N PRO A 132 -12.65 -35.96 -28.28
CA PRO A 132 -13.60 -35.50 -27.25
C PRO A 132 -13.02 -34.37 -26.37
N ASP A 133 -13.89 -33.59 -25.70
CA ASP A 133 -13.42 -32.52 -24.82
C ASP A 133 -12.77 -33.07 -23.54
N LEU A 134 -11.66 -32.46 -23.12
CA LEU A 134 -10.83 -32.96 -22.03
C LEU A 134 -10.94 -32.04 -20.81
N ALA A 135 -11.53 -32.49 -19.70
CA ALA A 135 -11.56 -31.69 -18.47
C ALA A 135 -10.14 -31.39 -17.91
N SER A 136 -9.16 -32.27 -18.16
CA SER A 136 -7.80 -32.12 -17.63
C SER A 136 -6.94 -31.14 -18.44
N ARG A 137 -6.82 -29.90 -17.94
CA ARG A 137 -5.86 -28.90 -18.46
C ARG A 137 -4.44 -29.44 -18.61
N ARG A 138 -3.97 -30.30 -17.70
CA ARG A 138 -2.63 -30.90 -17.77
C ARG A 138 -2.50 -31.82 -18.99
N LEU A 139 -3.52 -32.64 -19.24
CA LEU A 139 -3.56 -33.54 -20.39
C LEU A 139 -3.64 -32.74 -21.70
N ARG A 140 -4.51 -31.71 -21.78
CA ARG A 140 -4.57 -30.78 -22.92
C ARG A 140 -3.19 -30.22 -23.30
N ILE A 141 -2.44 -29.73 -22.30
CA ILE A 141 -1.10 -29.17 -22.52
C ILE A 141 -0.11 -30.26 -22.97
N ALA A 142 -0.14 -31.44 -22.35
CA ALA A 142 0.77 -32.54 -22.69
C ALA A 142 0.57 -33.02 -24.14
N LEU A 143 -0.68 -33.34 -24.52
CA LEU A 143 -1.04 -33.80 -25.87
C LEU A 143 -0.72 -32.74 -26.93
N LEU A 144 -1.00 -31.46 -26.66
CA LEU A 144 -0.67 -30.41 -27.62
C LEU A 144 0.85 -30.26 -27.79
N TYR A 145 1.63 -30.44 -26.72
CA TYR A 145 3.08 -30.21 -26.73
C TYR A 145 3.89 -31.40 -27.25
N SER A 146 3.32 -32.59 -27.43
CA SER A 146 3.97 -33.72 -28.10
C SER A 146 4.03 -33.60 -29.62
N HIS A 147 3.32 -32.64 -30.21
CA HIS A 147 3.28 -32.41 -31.66
C HIS A 147 4.55 -31.75 -32.21
N SER A 148 5.01 -32.23 -33.37
CA SER A 148 6.23 -31.79 -34.06
C SER A 148 6.10 -30.36 -34.61
N GLU A 149 4.89 -30.00 -35.05
CA GLU A 149 4.46 -28.70 -35.58
C GLU A 149 4.66 -27.55 -34.58
N LEU A 150 4.69 -27.91 -33.29
CA LEU A 150 4.92 -27.02 -32.15
C LEU A 150 6.28 -27.26 -31.48
N SER A 151 7.04 -28.27 -31.89
CA SER A 151 8.40 -28.51 -31.39
C SER A 151 9.34 -27.40 -31.86
N ASN A 152 10.34 -27.06 -31.04
CA ASN A 152 11.27 -25.93 -31.21
C ASN A 152 10.65 -24.51 -31.36
N LYS A 153 9.32 -24.37 -31.49
CA LYS A 153 8.63 -23.08 -31.50
C LYS A 153 8.41 -22.52 -30.10
N ALA A 154 8.55 -21.20 -29.95
CA ALA A 154 8.21 -20.50 -28.72
C ALA A 154 6.71 -20.57 -28.49
N LYS A 155 6.31 -21.19 -27.37
CA LYS A 155 4.90 -21.49 -27.07
C LYS A 155 4.51 -21.23 -25.63
N ALA A 156 3.32 -20.65 -25.47
CA ALA A 156 2.66 -20.48 -24.18
C ALA A 156 1.18 -20.84 -24.31
N PHE A 157 0.76 -21.88 -23.60
CA PHE A 157 -0.59 -22.44 -23.66
C PHE A 157 -1.20 -22.57 -22.26
N ASP A 158 -2.51 -22.35 -22.16
CA ASP A 158 -3.26 -22.49 -20.90
C ASP A 158 -4.29 -23.64 -20.87
N GLY A 159 -4.48 -24.39 -21.96
CA GLY A 159 -5.55 -25.36 -22.11
C GLY A 159 -6.69 -24.94 -23.07
N ALA A 160 -6.69 -23.70 -23.56
CA ALA A 160 -7.66 -23.21 -24.55
C ALA A 160 -7.10 -22.13 -25.51
N ILE A 161 -6.16 -21.30 -25.07
CA ILE A 161 -5.51 -20.23 -25.84
C ILE A 161 -4.01 -20.53 -25.93
N LEU A 162 -3.53 -20.68 -27.16
CA LEU A 162 -2.12 -20.89 -27.50
C LEU A 162 -1.56 -19.59 -28.08
N PHE A 163 -0.40 -19.16 -27.59
CA PHE A 163 0.39 -18.10 -28.17
C PHE A 163 1.69 -18.65 -28.75
N LEU A 164 2.01 -18.24 -29.99
CA LEU A 164 3.25 -18.55 -30.69
C LEU A 164 3.95 -17.27 -31.16
N SER A 165 5.29 -17.28 -31.20
CA SER A 165 6.09 -16.21 -31.86
C SER A 165 6.22 -16.40 -33.37
N GLN A 166 5.89 -17.59 -33.88
CA GLN A 166 5.93 -17.94 -35.30
C GLN A 166 4.53 -18.35 -35.74
N LYS A 167 4.14 -17.94 -36.95
CA LYS A 167 2.86 -18.32 -37.55
C LYS A 167 2.90 -19.81 -37.94
N LEU A 168 1.78 -20.51 -37.77
CA LEU A 168 1.56 -21.81 -38.41
C LEU A 168 1.22 -21.55 -39.88
N GLU A 169 1.60 -22.46 -40.76
CA GLU A 169 1.36 -22.35 -42.20
C GLU A 169 -0.13 -22.17 -42.49
N GLU A 170 -0.95 -23.04 -41.90
CA GLU A 170 -2.40 -23.00 -42.02
C GLU A 170 -3.09 -22.13 -40.95
N LYS A 171 -4.19 -21.49 -41.36
CA LYS A 171 -5.07 -20.74 -40.45
C LYS A 171 -5.80 -21.66 -39.46
N VAL A 172 -6.04 -22.90 -39.86
CA VAL A 172 -6.60 -23.98 -39.04
C VAL A 172 -5.70 -25.20 -39.20
N THR A 173 -5.00 -25.59 -38.14
CA THR A 173 -4.19 -26.81 -38.12
C THR A 173 -4.95 -27.88 -37.33
N GLU A 174 -5.21 -29.02 -37.95
CA GLU A 174 -5.79 -30.19 -37.29
C GLU A 174 -4.69 -31.19 -36.95
N LEU A 175 -4.71 -31.71 -35.72
CA LEU A 175 -3.74 -32.65 -35.18
C LEU A 175 -4.48 -33.79 -34.49
N SER A 176 -3.91 -34.99 -34.47
CA SER A 176 -4.49 -36.14 -33.77
C SER A 176 -3.43 -36.79 -32.88
N SER A 177 -3.79 -37.11 -31.64
CA SER A 177 -2.94 -37.82 -30.69
C SER A 177 -3.74 -38.87 -29.94
N GLU A 178 -3.14 -40.01 -29.66
CA GLU A 178 -3.74 -41.03 -28.80
C GLU A 178 -3.40 -40.79 -27.32
N THR A 179 -4.30 -41.18 -26.43
CA THR A 179 -4.02 -41.25 -24.99
C THR A 179 -3.33 -42.56 -24.62
N GLN A 180 -2.81 -42.64 -23.40
CA GLN A 180 -2.37 -43.90 -22.76
C GLN A 180 -3.50 -44.95 -22.62
N ARG A 181 -4.76 -44.62 -22.96
CA ARG A 181 -5.91 -45.54 -22.97
C ARG A 181 -6.33 -45.97 -24.38
N GLY A 182 -5.59 -45.56 -25.42
CA GLY A 182 -5.95 -45.83 -26.82
C GLY A 182 -7.06 -44.93 -27.38
N GLU A 183 -7.59 -43.98 -26.61
CA GLU A 183 -8.56 -43.01 -27.11
C GLU A 183 -7.87 -42.01 -28.05
N THR A 184 -8.29 -41.97 -29.31
CA THR A 184 -7.85 -40.95 -30.28
C THR A 184 -8.50 -39.61 -29.97
N ILE A 185 -7.69 -38.56 -29.82
CA ILE A 185 -8.14 -37.19 -29.58
C ILE A 185 -7.75 -36.31 -30.77
N LYS A 186 -8.75 -35.71 -31.41
CA LYS A 186 -8.55 -34.68 -32.43
C LYS A 186 -8.43 -33.31 -31.77
N MET A 187 -7.43 -32.55 -32.17
CA MET A 187 -7.13 -31.19 -31.73
C MET A 187 -7.21 -30.24 -32.93
N THR A 188 -7.96 -29.15 -32.79
CA THR A 188 -8.08 -28.13 -33.84
C THR A 188 -7.50 -26.81 -33.32
N ILE A 189 -6.41 -26.34 -33.94
CA ILE A 189 -5.72 -25.10 -33.62
C ILE A 189 -6.16 -24.04 -34.63
N THR A 190 -6.96 -23.06 -34.21
CA THR A 190 -7.48 -21.99 -35.08
C THR A 190 -6.83 -20.65 -34.78
N LEU A 191 -6.21 -20.01 -35.76
CA LEU A 191 -5.69 -18.64 -35.63
C LEU A 191 -6.85 -17.66 -35.43
N LYS A 192 -6.79 -16.85 -34.36
CA LYS A 192 -7.81 -15.86 -34.02
C LYS A 192 -7.34 -14.42 -34.16
N ARG A 193 -6.08 -14.12 -33.81
CA ARG A 193 -5.52 -12.76 -33.89
C ARG A 193 -4.02 -12.79 -34.16
N GLU A 194 -3.57 -11.81 -34.93
CA GLU A 194 -2.16 -11.43 -35.06
C GLU A 194 -1.99 -10.14 -34.24
N LEU A 195 -1.06 -10.15 -33.29
CA LEU A 195 -0.93 -9.07 -32.30
C LEU A 195 0.44 -8.39 -32.43
N PRO A 196 0.51 -7.06 -32.62
CA PRO A 196 1.78 -6.35 -32.63
C PRO A 196 2.42 -6.38 -31.24
N SER A 197 3.75 -6.26 -31.19
CA SER A 197 4.55 -6.31 -29.96
C SER A 197 4.09 -5.34 -28.86
N SER A 198 3.52 -4.19 -29.24
CA SER A 198 2.96 -3.15 -28.35
C SER A 198 1.62 -3.51 -27.68
N SER A 199 0.93 -4.56 -28.13
CA SER A 199 -0.38 -4.95 -27.58
C SER A 199 -0.29 -5.29 -26.08
N PRO A 200 -1.26 -4.85 -25.24
CA PRO A 200 -1.29 -5.19 -23.82
C PRO A 200 -1.24 -6.70 -23.54
N VAL A 201 -1.71 -7.53 -24.47
CA VAL A 201 -1.64 -9.01 -24.39
C VAL A 201 -0.19 -9.49 -24.55
N CYS A 202 0.58 -8.91 -25.47
CA CYS A 202 2.00 -9.21 -25.66
C CYS A 202 2.80 -8.88 -24.41
N ILE A 203 2.52 -7.74 -23.76
CA ILE A 203 3.13 -7.36 -22.49
C ILE A 203 2.80 -8.39 -21.38
N GLN A 204 1.58 -8.93 -21.32
CA GLN A 204 1.25 -10.04 -20.41
C GLN A 204 2.08 -11.30 -20.68
N VAL A 205 2.25 -11.65 -21.96
CA VAL A 205 3.06 -12.81 -22.38
C VAL A 205 4.54 -12.61 -22.06
N PHE A 206 5.13 -11.45 -22.32
CA PHE A 206 6.51 -11.14 -21.90
C PHE A 206 6.70 -11.31 -20.38
N ASN A 207 5.76 -10.81 -19.57
CA ASN A 207 5.81 -11.04 -18.12
C ASN A 207 5.65 -12.53 -17.76
N ILE A 208 4.94 -13.35 -18.54
CA ILE A 208 4.87 -14.81 -18.32
C ILE A 208 6.19 -15.50 -18.68
N ILE A 209 6.84 -15.10 -19.76
CA ILE A 209 8.16 -15.61 -20.19
C ILE A 209 9.18 -15.37 -19.08
N PHE A 210 9.30 -14.14 -18.56
CA PHE A 210 10.22 -13.84 -17.46
C PHE A 210 9.89 -14.60 -16.17
N ARG A 211 8.61 -14.88 -15.88
CA ARG A 211 8.22 -15.76 -14.75
C ARG A 211 8.65 -17.22 -14.95
N LYS A 212 8.77 -17.73 -16.18
CA LYS A 212 9.39 -19.03 -16.46
C LYS A 212 10.91 -18.95 -16.28
N ILE A 213 11.55 -17.95 -16.86
CA ILE A 213 13.01 -17.71 -16.79
C ILE A 213 13.49 -17.69 -15.34
N LEU A 214 12.85 -16.91 -14.46
CA LEU A 214 13.26 -16.85 -13.05
C LEU A 214 13.06 -18.19 -12.31
N LYS A 215 12.08 -19.02 -12.69
CA LYS A 215 11.94 -20.39 -12.16
C LYS A 215 13.06 -21.33 -12.63
N LYS A 216 13.58 -21.14 -13.85
CA LYS A 216 14.76 -21.86 -14.35
C LYS A 216 16.07 -21.44 -13.65
N LEU A 217 16.09 -20.26 -13.03
CA LEU A 217 17.12 -19.79 -12.09
C LEU A 217 16.85 -20.21 -10.63
N SER A 218 15.98 -21.21 -10.40
CA SER A 218 15.58 -21.68 -9.07
C SER A 218 15.01 -20.59 -8.14
N MET A 219 14.47 -19.49 -8.71
CA MET A 219 13.80 -18.46 -7.93
C MET A 219 12.32 -18.77 -7.72
N TYR A 220 11.85 -18.60 -6.48
CA TYR A 220 10.49 -18.93 -6.06
C TYR A 220 9.62 -17.67 -6.03
N GLN A 221 8.44 -17.77 -6.62
CA GLN A 221 7.49 -16.67 -6.66
C GLN A 221 6.72 -16.58 -5.34
N ILE A 222 6.84 -15.45 -4.63
CA ILE A 222 6.03 -15.13 -3.45
C ILE A 222 5.28 -13.82 -3.73
N GLY A 223 3.97 -13.92 -4.00
CA GLY A 223 3.15 -12.83 -4.49
C GLY A 223 3.54 -12.42 -5.91
N ARG A 224 3.89 -11.14 -6.11
CA ARG A 224 4.37 -10.60 -7.40
C ARG A 224 5.89 -10.72 -7.62
N ASN A 225 6.66 -11.07 -6.57
CA ASN A 225 8.13 -11.00 -6.56
C ASN A 225 8.76 -12.40 -6.52
N PHE A 226 10.04 -12.48 -6.90
CA PHE A 226 10.82 -13.71 -6.99
C PHE A 226 11.98 -13.69 -6.01
N TYR A 227 12.21 -14.78 -5.30
CA TYR A 227 13.20 -14.88 -4.22
C TYR A 227 14.07 -16.13 -4.35
N ASN A 228 15.34 -16.03 -3.98
CA ASN A 228 16.27 -17.16 -3.92
C ASN A 228 16.35 -17.69 -2.48
N PRO A 229 15.81 -18.89 -2.17
CA PRO A 229 15.90 -19.49 -0.83
C PRO A 229 17.26 -20.12 -0.55
N SER A 230 18.10 -20.36 -1.58
CA SER A 230 19.42 -21.00 -1.44
C SER A 230 20.49 -20.05 -0.91
N GLU A 231 20.24 -18.73 -0.89
CA GLU A 231 21.16 -17.70 -0.38
C GLU A 231 20.50 -16.84 0.72
N PRO A 232 20.02 -17.43 1.83
CA PRO A 232 19.36 -16.67 2.88
C PRO A 232 20.37 -15.80 3.64
N MET A 233 19.99 -14.57 3.96
CA MET A 233 20.77 -13.68 4.84
C MET A 233 20.21 -13.73 6.24
N GLU A 234 20.87 -14.48 7.13
CA GLU A 234 20.45 -14.65 8.52
C GLU A 234 20.67 -13.39 9.38
N ILE A 235 19.77 -13.22 10.35
CA ILE A 235 19.84 -12.27 11.47
C ILE A 235 19.59 -13.09 12.75
N PRO A 236 20.59 -13.88 13.19
CA PRO A 236 20.42 -14.91 14.21
C PRO A 236 19.96 -14.34 15.56
N GLN A 237 20.45 -13.16 15.94
CA GLN A 237 20.07 -12.46 17.18
C GLN A 237 18.57 -12.13 17.30
N HIS A 238 17.81 -12.32 16.24
CA HIS A 238 16.36 -12.08 16.20
C HIS A 238 15.56 -13.23 15.57
N LYS A 239 16.17 -14.42 15.37
CA LYS A 239 15.56 -15.57 14.69
C LYS A 239 14.89 -15.20 13.34
N LEU A 240 15.53 -14.35 12.53
CA LEU A 240 15.02 -13.99 11.20
C LEU A 240 15.95 -14.41 10.08
N SER A 241 15.37 -14.86 8.98
CA SER A 241 16.02 -15.06 7.68
C SER A 241 15.48 -14.06 6.65
N LEU A 242 16.37 -13.51 5.82
CA LEU A 242 16.01 -12.64 4.71
C LEU A 242 16.34 -13.32 3.39
N TRP A 243 15.32 -13.67 2.60
CA TRP A 243 15.55 -14.18 1.25
C TRP A 243 15.74 -13.01 0.27
N PRO A 244 16.89 -12.89 -0.40
CA PRO A 244 17.11 -11.90 -1.43
C PRO A 244 16.27 -12.24 -2.67
N GLY A 245 15.92 -11.23 -3.44
CA GLY A 245 15.09 -11.42 -4.62
C GLY A 245 14.89 -10.15 -5.43
N PHE A 246 13.96 -10.23 -6.38
CA PHE A 246 13.64 -9.15 -7.30
C PHE A 246 12.13 -9.00 -7.47
N ALA A 247 11.67 -7.75 -7.47
CA ALA A 247 10.45 -7.38 -8.16
C ALA A 247 10.82 -7.19 -9.64
N ILE A 248 10.05 -7.77 -10.55
CA ILE A 248 10.28 -7.65 -12.00
C ILE A 248 9.00 -7.23 -12.71
N SER A 249 9.16 -6.51 -13.82
CA SER A 249 8.11 -6.29 -14.81
C SER A 249 8.72 -6.04 -16.18
N VAL A 250 8.04 -6.47 -17.23
CA VAL A 250 8.32 -6.04 -18.61
C VAL A 250 7.20 -5.13 -19.06
N SER A 251 7.53 -3.98 -19.65
CA SER A 251 6.57 -3.08 -20.27
C SER A 251 7.23 -2.19 -21.31
N TYR A 252 6.41 -1.58 -22.16
CA TYR A 252 6.86 -0.44 -22.95
C TYR A 252 7.09 0.78 -22.06
N PHE A 253 8.18 1.48 -22.34
CA PHE A 253 8.44 2.83 -21.89
C PHE A 253 8.79 3.65 -23.12
N GLU A 254 8.07 4.75 -23.32
CA GLU A 254 7.93 5.44 -24.59
C GLU A 254 7.72 4.48 -25.78
N ARG A 255 8.78 4.18 -26.56
CA ARG A 255 8.74 3.27 -27.72
C ARG A 255 9.60 2.01 -27.56
N LYS A 256 10.24 1.80 -26.40
CA LYS A 256 11.17 0.69 -26.14
C LYS A 256 10.54 -0.34 -25.21
N LEU A 257 10.72 -1.63 -25.49
CA LEU A 257 10.38 -2.72 -24.58
C LEU A 257 11.49 -2.85 -23.53
N LEU A 258 11.20 -2.56 -22.25
CA LEU A 258 12.21 -2.62 -21.20
C LEU A 258 11.88 -3.66 -20.14
N PHE A 259 12.90 -4.42 -19.74
CA PHE A 259 12.90 -5.22 -18.52
C PHE A 259 13.23 -4.32 -17.32
N SER A 260 12.28 -4.17 -16.41
CA SER A 260 12.43 -3.44 -15.15
C SER A 260 12.67 -4.43 -14.02
N ALA A 261 13.74 -4.25 -13.25
CA ALA A 261 14.00 -5.04 -12.04
C ALA A 261 14.37 -4.14 -10.85
N ASP A 262 13.88 -4.47 -9.65
CA ASP A 262 14.33 -3.82 -8.41
C ASP A 262 14.55 -4.86 -7.30
N VAL A 263 15.58 -4.65 -6.49
CA VAL A 263 15.96 -5.60 -5.44
C VAL A 263 14.93 -5.58 -4.33
N SER A 264 14.37 -6.77 -4.05
CA SER A 264 13.38 -7.07 -3.02
C SER A 264 13.96 -8.03 -1.98
N TYR A 265 13.36 -8.07 -0.79
CA TYR A 265 13.68 -9.04 0.25
C TYR A 265 12.39 -9.55 0.88
N LYS A 266 12.28 -10.87 1.05
CA LYS A 266 11.20 -11.47 1.86
C LYS A 266 11.75 -11.71 3.26
N VAL A 267 11.10 -11.10 4.26
CA VAL A 267 11.39 -11.39 5.67
C VAL A 267 10.64 -12.65 6.06
N LEU A 268 11.37 -13.61 6.62
CA LEU A 268 10.87 -14.85 7.17
C LEU A 268 11.35 -14.97 8.61
N ARG A 269 10.55 -15.65 9.43
CA ARG A 269 10.97 -16.03 10.78
C ARG A 269 11.51 -17.45 10.75
N ASN A 270 12.45 -17.71 11.65
CA ASN A 270 13.01 -19.04 11.87
C ASN A 270 12.26 -19.79 12.98
N GLU A 271 11.30 -19.14 13.66
CA GLU A 271 10.31 -19.82 14.51
C GLU A 271 9.27 -20.56 13.63
N THR A 272 8.95 -21.79 14.01
CA THR A 272 7.79 -22.52 13.47
C THR A 272 6.49 -21.99 14.09
N VAL A 273 5.34 -22.30 13.50
CA VAL A 273 4.05 -21.96 14.13
C VAL A 273 3.88 -22.76 15.43
N LEU A 274 4.36 -24.01 15.49
CA LEU A 274 4.35 -24.78 16.74
C LEU A 274 5.18 -24.10 17.84
N GLU A 275 6.42 -23.68 17.56
CA GLU A 275 7.25 -22.93 18.52
C GLU A 275 6.54 -21.66 19.02
N PHE A 276 5.93 -20.91 18.11
CA PHE A 276 5.17 -19.70 18.44
C PHE A 276 3.96 -20.02 19.34
N MET A 277 3.23 -21.11 19.06
CA MET A 277 2.10 -21.57 19.87
C MET A 277 2.57 -22.02 21.26
N THR A 278 3.63 -22.80 21.36
CA THR A 278 4.20 -23.24 22.65
C THR A 278 4.65 -22.05 23.49
N ALA A 279 5.37 -21.08 22.90
CA ALA A 279 5.77 -19.86 23.59
C ALA A 279 4.59 -18.96 23.99
N LEU A 280 3.48 -18.99 23.24
CA LEU A 280 2.25 -18.28 23.61
C LEU A 280 1.55 -18.97 24.79
N CYS A 281 1.41 -20.30 24.76
CA CYS A 281 0.83 -21.10 25.83
C CYS A 281 1.54 -20.88 27.16
N GLN A 282 2.88 -20.94 27.16
CA GLN A 282 3.73 -20.64 28.32
C GLN A 282 3.50 -19.25 28.92
N ARG A 283 3.09 -18.27 28.11
CA ARG A 283 2.88 -16.87 28.53
C ARG A 283 1.43 -16.57 28.94
N THR A 284 0.43 -17.25 28.39
CA THR A 284 -1.00 -16.96 28.67
C THR A 284 -1.65 -17.97 29.61
N GLY A 285 -1.04 -19.15 29.82
CA GLY A 285 -1.70 -20.29 30.42
C GLY A 285 -2.73 -20.94 29.49
N LEU A 286 -3.18 -22.15 29.83
CA LEU A 286 -4.09 -22.95 29.01
C LEU A 286 -5.47 -22.31 28.82
N SER A 287 -6.01 -21.64 29.85
CA SER A 287 -7.42 -21.19 29.89
C SER A 287 -7.79 -20.20 28.79
N CYS A 288 -6.85 -19.36 28.35
CA CYS A 288 -7.05 -18.38 27.27
C CYS A 288 -6.21 -18.68 26.02
N PHE A 289 -5.55 -19.85 25.96
CA PHE A 289 -4.57 -20.19 24.93
C PHE A 289 -5.19 -20.24 23.52
N THR A 290 -6.28 -20.98 23.33
CA THR A 290 -6.92 -21.19 22.02
C THR A 290 -7.36 -19.88 21.37
N GLN A 291 -8.18 -19.11 22.09
CA GLN A 291 -8.67 -17.79 21.66
C GLN A 291 -7.53 -16.80 21.37
N THR A 292 -6.44 -16.85 22.16
CA THR A 292 -5.29 -15.95 21.93
C THR A 292 -4.45 -16.40 20.72
N CYS A 293 -4.33 -17.71 20.48
CA CYS A 293 -3.71 -18.29 19.29
C CYS A 293 -4.46 -17.87 18.03
N GLU A 294 -5.76 -18.14 17.95
CA GLU A 294 -6.62 -17.79 16.82
C GLU A 294 -6.52 -16.29 16.50
N LYS A 295 -6.67 -15.43 17.52
CA LYS A 295 -6.57 -13.97 17.39
C LYS A 295 -5.21 -13.45 16.90
N GLN A 296 -4.12 -14.20 17.09
CA GLN A 296 -2.77 -13.81 16.63
C GLN A 296 -2.33 -14.50 15.33
N LEU A 297 -2.88 -15.67 15.00
CA LEU A 297 -2.48 -16.48 13.85
C LEU A 297 -3.42 -16.36 12.65
N ILE A 298 -4.75 -16.27 12.85
CA ILE A 298 -5.71 -16.20 11.74
C ILE A 298 -5.51 -14.92 10.93
N GLY A 299 -5.44 -15.09 9.61
CA GLY A 299 -5.10 -14.04 8.63
C GLY A 299 -3.60 -13.82 8.44
N LEU A 300 -2.71 -14.50 9.17
CA LEU A 300 -1.28 -14.49 8.87
C LEU A 300 -0.94 -15.40 7.68
N ILE A 301 0.16 -15.07 7.01
CA ILE A 301 0.71 -15.87 5.91
C ILE A 301 1.89 -16.69 6.43
N VAL A 302 1.76 -18.01 6.36
CA VAL A 302 2.83 -18.98 6.63
C VAL A 302 3.56 -19.38 5.35
N LEU A 303 4.78 -19.88 5.50
CA LEU A 303 5.60 -20.50 4.47
C LEU A 303 5.93 -21.94 4.89
N THR A 304 5.72 -22.90 4.00
CA THR A 304 6.12 -24.29 4.16
C THR A 304 7.44 -24.54 3.43
N ARG A 305 8.54 -24.76 4.16
CA ARG A 305 9.90 -24.84 3.55
C ARG A 305 10.08 -26.04 2.62
N TYR A 306 9.41 -27.15 2.88
CA TYR A 306 9.49 -28.39 2.09
C TYR A 306 8.99 -28.27 0.64
N ASN A 307 8.22 -27.23 0.30
CA ASN A 307 7.76 -26.95 -1.07
C ASN A 307 7.82 -25.46 -1.45
N ASN A 308 8.35 -24.60 -0.56
CA ASN A 308 8.41 -23.14 -0.66
C ASN A 308 7.09 -22.45 -1.05
N ARG A 309 5.95 -22.99 -0.58
CA ARG A 309 4.62 -22.40 -0.78
C ARG A 309 4.18 -21.56 0.40
N THR A 310 3.36 -20.55 0.12
CA THR A 310 2.72 -19.72 1.15
C THR A 310 1.23 -19.94 1.23
N TYR A 311 0.71 -20.03 2.45
CA TYR A 311 -0.70 -20.26 2.75
C TYR A 311 -1.23 -19.18 3.69
N SER A 312 -2.52 -18.86 3.57
CA SER A 312 -3.26 -18.06 4.55
C SER A 312 -3.70 -19.00 5.67
N ILE A 313 -3.45 -18.66 6.93
CA ILE A 313 -4.14 -19.31 8.05
C ILE A 313 -5.54 -18.73 8.05
N ASP A 314 -6.53 -19.50 7.62
CA ASP A 314 -7.92 -19.08 7.58
C ASP A 314 -8.69 -19.58 8.81
N ASP A 315 -8.26 -20.70 9.41
CA ASP A 315 -8.71 -21.21 10.72
C ASP A 315 -7.63 -22.09 11.40
N ILE A 316 -7.90 -22.59 12.61
CA ILE A 316 -7.09 -23.60 13.32
C ILE A 316 -8.01 -24.74 13.78
N ASP A 317 -7.82 -25.94 13.26
CA ASP A 317 -8.55 -27.12 13.71
C ASP A 317 -7.84 -27.76 14.90
N TRP A 318 -8.44 -27.62 16.08
CA TRP A 318 -7.95 -28.19 17.32
C TRP A 318 -8.26 -29.68 17.49
N SER A 319 -9.25 -30.19 16.74
CA SER A 319 -9.75 -31.57 16.79
C SER A 319 -8.94 -32.51 15.90
N VAL A 320 -8.48 -32.03 14.75
CA VAL A 320 -7.64 -32.81 13.83
C VAL A 320 -6.19 -32.83 14.32
N LYS A 321 -5.59 -34.02 14.32
CA LYS A 321 -4.20 -34.28 14.72
C LYS A 321 -3.38 -34.83 13.55
N PRO A 322 -2.03 -34.72 13.56
CA PRO A 322 -1.16 -35.34 12.57
C PRO A 322 -1.42 -36.85 12.35
N THR A 323 -1.88 -37.56 13.38
CA THR A 323 -2.23 -38.99 13.34
C THR A 323 -3.54 -39.31 12.61
N HIS A 324 -4.41 -38.32 12.38
CA HIS A 324 -5.68 -38.54 11.68
C HIS A 324 -5.47 -38.69 10.16
N THR A 325 -6.40 -39.37 9.49
CA THR A 325 -6.36 -39.60 8.04
C THR A 325 -6.99 -38.46 7.25
N PHE A 326 -6.63 -38.39 5.96
CA PHE A 326 -7.34 -37.64 4.94
C PHE A 326 -7.32 -38.42 3.61
N GLN A 327 -8.31 -38.17 2.75
CA GLN A 327 -8.34 -38.75 1.41
C GLN A 327 -7.39 -38.01 0.47
N LYS A 328 -6.47 -38.77 -0.13
CA LYS A 328 -5.64 -38.32 -1.25
C LYS A 328 -6.49 -38.15 -2.51
N ARG A 329 -5.91 -37.50 -3.53
CA ARG A 329 -6.56 -37.27 -4.84
C ARG A 329 -6.84 -38.53 -5.65
N ASP A 330 -6.24 -39.64 -5.28
CA ASP A 330 -6.48 -40.98 -5.85
C ASP A 330 -7.62 -41.73 -5.11
N GLY A 331 -8.23 -41.10 -4.10
CA GLY A 331 -9.30 -41.67 -3.28
C GLY A 331 -8.82 -42.51 -2.11
N THR A 332 -7.52 -42.81 -1.98
CA THR A 332 -7.03 -43.62 -0.86
C THR A 332 -6.75 -42.76 0.37
N GLU A 333 -6.94 -43.31 1.56
CA GLU A 333 -6.65 -42.63 2.82
C GLU A 333 -5.19 -42.78 3.25
N ILE A 334 -4.68 -41.78 3.96
CA ILE A 334 -3.35 -41.75 4.55
C ILE A 334 -3.36 -40.82 5.77
N THR A 335 -2.54 -41.08 6.80
CA THR A 335 -2.37 -40.12 7.91
C THR A 335 -1.58 -38.90 7.44
N TYR A 336 -1.71 -37.75 8.14
CA TYR A 336 -0.85 -36.61 7.80
C TYR A 336 0.64 -36.93 8.03
N VAL A 337 0.98 -37.62 9.12
CA VAL A 337 2.36 -38.05 9.42
C VAL A 337 2.93 -38.90 8.27
N ASP A 338 2.22 -39.94 7.85
CA ASP A 338 2.66 -40.83 6.77
C ASP A 338 2.75 -40.08 5.44
N TYR A 339 1.81 -39.16 5.16
CA TYR A 339 1.90 -38.31 3.97
C TYR A 339 3.16 -37.45 3.96
N TYR A 340 3.50 -36.78 5.07
CA TYR A 340 4.71 -35.96 5.14
C TYR A 340 5.98 -36.81 5.09
N LYS A 341 5.97 -38.01 5.66
CA LYS A 341 7.09 -38.96 5.58
C LYS A 341 7.27 -39.53 4.16
N GLN A 342 6.22 -39.98 3.50
CA GLN A 342 6.29 -40.54 2.14
C GLN A 342 6.57 -39.48 1.08
N GLN A 343 5.96 -38.29 1.19
CA GLN A 343 6.03 -37.27 0.13
C GLN A 343 7.25 -36.34 0.23
N TYR A 344 7.79 -36.11 1.43
CA TYR A 344 8.85 -35.13 1.69
C TYR A 344 9.99 -35.66 2.59
N ASP A 345 9.94 -36.92 3.03
CA ASP A 345 10.86 -37.54 4.00
C ASP A 345 10.94 -36.81 5.36
N ILE A 346 9.82 -36.23 5.81
CA ILE A 346 9.75 -35.47 7.07
C ILE A 346 9.11 -36.32 8.17
N THR A 347 9.83 -36.48 9.28
CA THR A 347 9.29 -37.02 10.54
C THR A 347 8.72 -35.86 11.37
N VAL A 348 7.45 -35.97 11.77
CA VAL A 348 6.75 -35.02 12.65
C VAL A 348 7.03 -35.39 14.10
N SER A 349 7.39 -34.43 14.96
CA SER A 349 7.75 -34.71 16.35
C SER A 349 6.58 -34.61 17.34
N ASP A 350 5.74 -33.58 17.24
CA ASP A 350 4.56 -33.45 18.10
C ASP A 350 3.32 -34.06 17.41
N LEU A 351 2.88 -35.24 17.87
CA LEU A 351 1.71 -35.93 17.33
C LEU A 351 0.36 -35.40 17.87
N ASN A 352 0.38 -34.52 18.87
CA ASN A 352 -0.81 -33.96 19.53
C ASN A 352 -1.10 -32.50 19.15
N GLN A 353 -0.19 -31.85 18.40
CA GLN A 353 -0.39 -30.49 17.88
C GLN A 353 -1.70 -30.37 17.05
N PRO A 354 -2.37 -29.20 17.06
CA PRO A 354 -3.52 -28.94 16.19
C PRO A 354 -3.08 -28.74 14.73
N MET A 355 -4.03 -28.65 13.80
CA MET A 355 -3.74 -28.40 12.38
C MET A 355 -4.13 -26.97 11.99
N LEU A 356 -3.31 -26.30 11.18
CA LEU A 356 -3.68 -25.02 10.55
C LEU A 356 -4.58 -25.29 9.35
N VAL A 357 -5.65 -24.54 9.21
CA VAL A 357 -6.59 -24.64 8.08
C VAL A 357 -6.31 -23.52 7.08
N SER A 358 -6.17 -23.90 5.81
CA SER A 358 -6.09 -22.95 4.68
C SER A 358 -7.16 -23.27 3.64
N LEU A 359 -7.97 -22.28 3.28
CA LEU A 359 -9.01 -22.41 2.27
C LEU A 359 -8.42 -22.17 0.88
N LEU A 360 -8.16 -23.26 0.14
CA LEU A 360 -7.72 -23.14 -1.25
C LEU A 360 -8.89 -22.68 -2.11
N LYS A 361 -8.64 -21.67 -2.95
CA LYS A 361 -9.71 -21.06 -3.73
C LYS A 361 -10.33 -22.02 -4.74
N LYS A 362 -11.67 -21.99 -4.82
CA LYS A 362 -12.42 -22.54 -5.95
C LYS A 362 -11.83 -22.04 -7.28
N LYS A 363 -11.70 -22.95 -8.26
CA LYS A 363 -11.69 -22.55 -9.68
C LYS A 363 -13.07 -21.95 -9.99
N ARG A 364 -13.13 -20.91 -10.82
CA ARG A 364 -14.40 -20.19 -11.04
C ARG A 364 -15.44 -20.96 -11.87
N ASN A 365 -15.04 -22.05 -12.53
CA ASN A 365 -15.90 -22.89 -13.38
C ASN A 365 -16.15 -24.30 -12.82
N ASP A 366 -15.81 -24.58 -11.55
CA ASP A 366 -16.15 -25.84 -10.88
C ASP A 366 -17.17 -25.55 -9.76
N ASN A 367 -18.32 -26.23 -9.78
CA ASN A 367 -19.30 -26.13 -8.69
C ASN A 367 -18.83 -26.80 -7.38
N SER A 368 -17.67 -27.48 -7.41
CA SER A 368 -17.04 -28.13 -6.27
C SER A 368 -16.88 -27.21 -5.05
N GLU A 369 -16.90 -27.79 -3.86
CA GLU A 369 -16.64 -27.08 -2.61
C GLU A 369 -15.22 -26.49 -2.54
N ALA A 370 -15.00 -25.54 -1.64
CA ALA A 370 -13.67 -24.94 -1.48
C ALA A 370 -12.72 -25.99 -0.88
N GLN A 371 -11.65 -26.34 -1.60
CA GLN A 371 -10.73 -27.39 -1.13
C GLN A 371 -9.97 -26.91 0.11
N LEU A 372 -10.28 -27.52 1.24
CA LEU A 372 -9.61 -27.27 2.51
C LEU A 372 -8.24 -27.96 2.53
N ALA A 373 -7.21 -27.28 3.05
CA ALA A 373 -5.88 -27.84 3.25
C ALA A 373 -5.46 -27.72 4.71
N HIS A 374 -5.20 -28.86 5.35
CA HIS A 374 -4.59 -28.93 6.67
C HIS A 374 -3.06 -28.88 6.57
N LEU A 375 -2.43 -28.06 7.41
CA LEU A 375 -0.98 -27.87 7.47
C LEU A 375 -0.50 -28.09 8.92
N ILE A 376 0.60 -28.82 9.10
CA ILE A 376 1.19 -29.08 10.42
C ILE A 376 1.92 -27.80 10.90
N PRO A 377 1.60 -27.23 12.08
CA PRO A 377 2.25 -26.04 12.63
C PRO A 377 3.77 -26.14 12.72
N GLU A 378 4.31 -27.31 13.06
CA GLU A 378 5.76 -27.61 13.11
C GLU A 378 6.46 -27.38 11.77
N LEU A 379 5.77 -27.60 10.65
CA LEU A 379 6.32 -27.49 9.30
C LEU A 379 6.03 -26.13 8.62
N CYS A 380 5.36 -25.23 9.36
CA CYS A 380 4.96 -23.91 8.91
C CYS A 380 5.80 -22.81 9.58
N PHE A 381 6.31 -21.86 8.81
CA PHE A 381 7.09 -20.72 9.32
C PHE A 381 6.34 -19.42 9.10
N LEU A 382 6.27 -18.58 10.13
CA LEU A 382 5.60 -17.28 10.04
C LEU A 382 6.37 -16.33 9.10
N THR A 383 5.65 -15.63 8.22
CA THR A 383 6.26 -14.65 7.31
C THR A 383 6.02 -13.20 7.75
N GLY A 384 6.96 -12.31 7.40
CA GLY A 384 6.89 -10.90 7.80
C GLY A 384 7.15 -10.65 9.29
N LEU A 385 6.96 -9.39 9.69
CA LEU A 385 7.22 -8.90 11.04
C LEU A 385 5.89 -8.58 11.74
N THR A 386 5.74 -8.97 13.02
CA THR A 386 4.64 -8.51 13.86
C THR A 386 4.73 -7.00 14.12
N ASP A 387 3.63 -6.36 14.53
CA ASP A 387 3.67 -4.94 14.91
C ASP A 387 4.68 -4.67 16.04
N GLN A 388 4.76 -5.57 17.04
CA GLN A 388 5.76 -5.54 18.10
C GLN A 388 7.18 -5.56 17.53
N ALA A 389 7.48 -6.51 16.64
CA ALA A 389 8.77 -6.59 15.94
C ALA A 389 9.06 -5.32 15.12
N THR A 390 8.07 -4.76 14.41
CA THR A 390 8.27 -3.52 13.66
C THR A 390 8.49 -2.27 14.52
N SER A 391 8.10 -2.33 15.80
CA SER A 391 8.32 -1.28 16.80
C SER A 391 9.68 -1.37 17.49
N ASP A 392 10.33 -2.54 17.47
CA ASP A 392 11.70 -2.72 17.94
C ASP A 392 12.69 -2.01 17.00
N PHE A 393 13.43 -1.06 17.58
CA PHE A 393 14.44 -0.29 16.87
C PHE A 393 15.70 -1.11 16.53
N GLN A 394 16.14 -2.03 17.41
CA GLN A 394 17.31 -2.88 17.17
C GLN A 394 17.04 -3.83 16.01
N LEU A 395 15.89 -4.53 16.06
CA LEU A 395 15.44 -5.39 14.96
C LEU A 395 15.37 -4.63 13.63
N MET A 396 14.66 -3.50 13.63
CA MET A 396 14.47 -2.70 12.43
C MET A 396 15.76 -2.02 11.95
N LYS A 397 16.79 -1.90 12.80
CA LYS A 397 18.15 -1.47 12.42
C LYS A 397 18.89 -2.61 11.73
N ALA A 398 18.93 -3.81 12.31
CA ALA A 398 19.58 -4.99 11.73
C ALA A 398 18.98 -5.35 10.35
N VAL A 399 17.64 -5.42 10.25
CA VAL A 399 16.93 -5.63 8.97
C VAL A 399 17.24 -4.48 7.99
N ALA A 400 17.30 -3.23 8.45
CA ALA A 400 17.62 -2.09 7.60
C ALA A 400 19.07 -2.12 7.06
N GLU A 401 20.03 -2.61 7.82
CA GLU A 401 21.44 -2.68 7.40
C GLU A 401 21.63 -3.71 6.27
N LYS A 402 20.92 -4.84 6.32
CA LYS A 402 20.94 -5.84 5.23
C LYS A 402 20.11 -5.44 4.01
N THR A 403 19.02 -4.67 4.18
CA THR A 403 18.06 -4.35 3.09
C THR A 403 18.28 -3.00 2.38
N ARG A 404 18.95 -2.02 3.01
CA ARG A 404 19.15 -0.68 2.44
C ARG A 404 20.45 -0.58 1.64
N LEU A 405 20.47 -1.28 0.51
CA LEU A 405 21.56 -1.20 -0.45
C LEU A 405 21.86 0.24 -0.88
N SER A 406 23.15 0.57 -0.93
CA SER A 406 23.66 1.77 -1.60
C SER A 406 23.31 1.73 -3.10
N PRO A 407 23.33 2.88 -3.80
CA PRO A 407 23.21 2.94 -5.26
C PRO A 407 24.07 1.91 -6.00
N SER A 408 25.39 1.89 -5.77
CA SER A 408 26.31 0.90 -6.38
C SER A 408 25.97 -0.54 -6.01
N GLY A 409 25.64 -0.82 -4.74
CA GLY A 409 25.29 -2.17 -4.28
C GLY A 409 23.95 -2.67 -4.84
N ARG A 410 23.02 -1.76 -5.17
CA ARG A 410 21.78 -2.09 -5.89
C ARG A 410 22.09 -2.37 -7.36
N GLN A 411 22.87 -1.52 -8.03
CA GLN A 411 23.27 -1.72 -9.42
C GLN A 411 24.01 -3.03 -9.63
N GLN A 412 24.98 -3.37 -8.78
CA GLN A 412 25.73 -4.62 -8.87
C GLN A 412 24.81 -5.86 -8.81
N ARG A 413 23.74 -5.84 -8.00
CA ARG A 413 22.78 -6.96 -7.93
C ARG A 413 21.86 -7.03 -9.14
N LEU A 414 21.53 -5.90 -9.76
CA LEU A 414 20.74 -5.87 -10.99
C LEU A 414 21.57 -6.39 -12.18
N ALA A 415 22.83 -5.96 -12.29
CA ALA A 415 23.77 -6.50 -13.28
C ALA A 415 23.95 -8.02 -13.12
N ARG A 416 24.15 -8.52 -11.89
CA ARG A 416 24.21 -9.96 -11.60
C ARG A 416 22.94 -10.72 -11.98
N LEU A 417 21.75 -10.11 -11.88
CA LEU A 417 20.51 -10.77 -12.32
C LEU A 417 20.52 -10.99 -13.84
N VAL A 418 20.88 -9.96 -14.61
CA VAL A 418 20.93 -10.05 -16.09
C VAL A 418 22.00 -11.05 -16.53
N ASP A 419 23.19 -10.97 -15.93
CA ASP A 419 24.30 -11.90 -16.15
C ASP A 419 23.91 -13.36 -15.81
N ASN A 420 23.21 -13.59 -14.69
CA ASN A 420 22.70 -14.93 -14.34
C ASN A 420 21.66 -15.46 -15.36
N ILE A 421 20.79 -14.60 -15.91
CA ILE A 421 19.83 -15.01 -16.96
C ILE A 421 20.59 -15.38 -18.25
N GLN A 422 21.62 -14.62 -18.62
CA GLN A 422 22.43 -14.87 -19.82
C GLN A 422 23.34 -16.10 -19.70
N ARG A 423 23.92 -16.37 -18.52
CA ARG A 423 24.83 -17.51 -18.30
C ARG A 423 24.11 -18.85 -18.11
N ASN A 424 22.89 -18.86 -17.59
CA ASN A 424 22.15 -20.09 -17.41
C ASN A 424 21.54 -20.54 -18.76
N THR A 425 22.04 -21.62 -19.33
CA THR A 425 21.64 -22.13 -20.65
C THR A 425 20.14 -22.31 -20.81
N ASN A 426 19.46 -22.83 -19.78
CA ASN A 426 18.01 -23.08 -19.83
C ASN A 426 17.17 -21.78 -19.78
N ALA A 427 17.65 -20.77 -19.06
CA ALA A 427 17.04 -19.45 -18.93
C ALA A 427 17.27 -18.61 -20.20
N ARG A 428 18.51 -18.58 -20.70
CA ARG A 428 18.90 -17.96 -21.96
C ARG A 428 18.14 -18.57 -23.14
N PHE A 429 18.12 -19.89 -23.27
CA PHE A 429 17.39 -20.58 -24.34
C PHE A 429 15.89 -20.24 -24.34
N GLU A 430 15.23 -20.19 -23.18
CA GLU A 430 13.82 -19.74 -23.11
C GLU A 430 13.66 -18.30 -23.61
N LEU A 431 14.60 -17.38 -23.34
CA LEU A 431 14.54 -16.00 -23.82
C LEU A 431 14.73 -15.93 -25.35
N GLU A 432 15.80 -16.57 -25.86
CA GLU A 432 16.17 -16.59 -27.28
C GLU A 432 15.11 -17.30 -28.14
N THR A 433 14.44 -18.33 -27.62
CA THR A 433 13.37 -19.05 -28.33
C THR A 433 12.21 -18.09 -28.69
N TRP A 434 11.93 -17.09 -27.85
CA TRP A 434 10.92 -16.04 -28.13
C TRP A 434 11.46 -14.88 -29.00
N GLY A 435 12.70 -14.96 -29.47
CA GLY A 435 13.39 -13.90 -30.23
C GLY A 435 13.87 -12.73 -29.37
N LEU A 436 13.87 -12.88 -28.04
CA LEU A 436 14.21 -11.81 -27.10
C LEU A 436 15.69 -11.86 -26.72
N HIS A 437 16.33 -10.70 -26.66
CA HIS A 437 17.72 -10.55 -26.21
C HIS A 437 17.84 -9.37 -25.24
N PHE A 438 18.78 -9.45 -24.29
CA PHE A 438 19.10 -8.32 -23.41
C PHE A 438 20.06 -7.36 -24.12
N GLY A 439 19.60 -6.13 -24.35
CA GLY A 439 20.42 -5.02 -24.78
C GLY A 439 21.04 -4.25 -23.61
N SER A 440 21.52 -3.04 -23.90
CA SER A 440 22.15 -2.16 -22.90
C SER A 440 21.20 -1.76 -21.77
N GLN A 441 21.77 -1.53 -20.58
CA GLN A 441 21.10 -0.80 -19.51
C GLN A 441 20.81 0.64 -19.95
N ILE A 442 19.58 1.12 -19.73
CA ILE A 442 19.16 2.45 -20.17
C ILE A 442 19.86 3.52 -19.31
N SER A 443 20.56 4.41 -20.00
CA SER A 443 20.96 5.73 -19.50
C SER A 443 20.14 6.79 -20.24
N LEU A 444 19.62 7.77 -19.51
CA LEU A 444 18.76 8.85 -20.02
C LEU A 444 19.21 10.21 -19.47
N THR A 445 18.64 11.29 -20.00
CA THR A 445 18.88 12.65 -19.48
C THR A 445 17.65 13.14 -18.71
N GLY A 446 17.81 13.33 -17.39
CA GLY A 446 16.85 14.05 -16.55
C GLY A 446 17.19 15.53 -16.44
N ARG A 447 16.42 16.28 -15.65
CA ARG A 447 16.67 17.70 -15.35
C ARG A 447 16.56 17.98 -13.86
N ILE A 448 17.43 18.82 -13.31
CA ILE A 448 17.39 19.24 -11.91
C ILE A 448 16.67 20.59 -11.85
N VAL A 449 15.47 20.63 -11.25
CA VAL A 449 14.76 21.90 -11.00
C VAL A 449 15.47 22.70 -9.89
N PRO A 450 15.46 24.04 -9.94
CA PRO A 450 16.10 24.86 -8.92
C PRO A 450 15.50 24.62 -7.52
N SER A 451 16.34 24.74 -6.49
CA SER A 451 15.89 24.71 -5.09
C SER A 451 15.03 25.93 -4.77
N GLU A 452 14.08 25.74 -3.85
CA GLU A 452 13.07 26.74 -3.54
C GLU A 452 13.41 27.51 -2.24
N LYS A 453 13.05 28.80 -2.19
CA LYS A 453 13.23 29.65 -1.01
C LYS A 453 12.08 29.43 -0.03
N ILE A 454 12.38 29.35 1.27
CA ILE A 454 11.37 29.19 2.32
C ILE A 454 11.07 30.57 2.91
N LEU A 455 9.81 30.98 2.83
CA LEU A 455 9.33 32.28 3.31
C LEU A 455 8.81 32.14 4.75
N MET A 456 9.39 32.88 5.68
CA MET A 456 8.92 33.04 7.06
C MET A 456 8.42 34.48 7.27
N GLN A 457 8.09 34.90 8.49
CA GLN A 457 7.46 36.22 8.73
C GLN A 457 8.36 37.38 8.27
N ASP A 458 9.55 37.46 8.87
CA ASP A 458 10.50 38.56 8.68
C ASP A 458 11.73 38.13 7.84
N HIS A 459 11.85 36.85 7.46
CA HIS A 459 13.04 36.25 6.89
C HIS A 459 12.77 35.30 5.71
N ILE A 460 13.70 35.26 4.75
CA ILE A 460 13.70 34.31 3.63
C ILE A 460 14.86 33.34 3.82
N CYS A 461 14.57 32.10 4.19
CA CYS A 461 15.58 31.07 4.39
C CYS A 461 15.94 30.44 3.03
N GLN A 462 17.23 30.43 2.70
CA GLN A 462 17.82 29.53 1.71
C GLN A 462 18.50 28.38 2.47
N PRO A 463 17.91 27.17 2.51
CA PRO A 463 18.42 26.10 3.35
C PRO A 463 19.83 25.67 2.93
N VAL A 464 20.82 25.84 3.84
CA VAL A 464 22.24 25.46 3.62
C VAL A 464 22.39 24.00 3.16
N SER A 465 21.47 23.15 3.60
CA SER A 465 21.17 21.86 2.97
C SER A 465 19.76 21.96 2.40
N ALA A 466 19.62 21.92 1.06
CA ALA A 466 18.37 22.13 0.30
C ALA A 466 17.15 21.26 0.69
N ALA A 467 17.29 20.36 1.67
CA ALA A 467 16.27 19.43 2.15
C ALA A 467 15.84 19.61 3.62
N ASP A 468 16.45 20.51 4.42
CA ASP A 468 16.20 20.63 5.87
C ASP A 468 16.46 22.06 6.39
N TRP A 469 15.44 22.67 7.01
CA TRP A 469 15.48 24.00 7.65
C TRP A 469 15.12 23.94 9.16
N SER A 470 15.42 22.80 9.81
CA SER A 470 15.22 22.57 11.26
C SER A 470 16.06 23.49 12.17
N LYS A 471 17.03 24.23 11.63
CA LYS A 471 17.81 25.24 12.38
C LYS A 471 17.08 26.57 12.32
N ASP A 472 16.76 27.00 11.12
CA ASP A 472 16.17 28.29 10.78
C ASP A 472 14.83 28.51 11.50
N ILE A 473 13.98 27.48 11.57
CA ILE A 473 12.69 27.54 12.27
C ILE A 473 12.79 27.73 13.80
N ARG A 474 13.99 27.66 14.40
CA ARG A 474 14.22 27.97 15.82
C ARG A 474 14.76 29.37 16.06
N THR A 475 15.19 30.06 15.00
CA THR A 475 15.77 31.41 15.06
C THR A 475 14.92 32.46 14.36
N CYS A 476 13.94 32.03 13.55
CA CYS A 476 13.05 32.89 12.79
C CYS A 476 11.61 32.78 13.30
N LYS A 477 10.85 33.88 13.22
CA LYS A 477 9.41 33.87 13.51
C LYS A 477 8.63 33.21 12.37
N ILE A 478 7.64 32.40 12.72
CA ILE A 478 6.73 31.76 11.76
C ILE A 478 5.68 32.74 11.23
N LEU A 479 5.12 32.46 10.04
CA LEU A 479 4.26 33.42 9.32
C LEU A 479 3.04 33.91 10.11
N ASN A 480 2.39 33.04 10.88
CA ASN A 480 1.22 33.37 11.68
C ASN A 480 0.99 32.31 12.79
N ALA A 481 0.66 32.74 13.99
CA ALA A 481 0.29 31.86 15.11
C ALA A 481 -0.86 32.48 15.91
N GLN A 482 -1.87 31.68 16.23
CA GLN A 482 -2.86 32.06 17.25
C GLN A 482 -2.22 31.87 18.63
N SER A 483 -2.35 32.85 19.53
CA SER A 483 -1.93 32.71 20.92
C SER A 483 -2.70 31.58 21.61
N LEU A 484 -1.98 30.80 22.42
CA LEU A 484 -2.55 29.72 23.21
C LEU A 484 -2.70 30.18 24.67
N ASN A 485 -3.90 30.65 24.99
CA ASN A 485 -4.25 31.29 26.24
C ASN A 485 -4.90 30.26 27.19
N THR A 486 -6.00 29.63 26.75
CA THR A 486 -6.79 28.68 27.54
C THR A 486 -6.56 27.26 27.04
N TRP A 487 -5.83 26.44 27.78
CA TRP A 487 -5.49 25.08 27.39
C TRP A 487 -5.18 24.15 28.57
N LEU A 488 -5.27 22.84 28.33
CA LEU A 488 -5.14 21.81 29.36
C LEU A 488 -3.93 20.91 29.12
N ILE A 489 -3.26 20.48 30.19
CA ILE A 489 -2.35 19.32 30.20
C ILE A 489 -2.94 18.24 31.10
N LEU A 490 -3.20 17.06 30.54
CA LEU A 490 -3.55 15.85 31.30
C LEU A 490 -2.30 14.97 31.44
N CYS A 491 -1.92 14.65 32.67
CA CYS A 491 -0.76 13.82 33.00
C CYS A 491 -1.01 12.97 34.27
N SER A 492 -0.29 11.87 34.44
CA SER A 492 -0.29 11.16 35.73
C SER A 492 0.66 11.81 36.73
N ASP A 493 0.44 11.58 38.03
CA ASP A 493 1.30 12.11 39.11
C ASP A 493 2.79 11.80 38.88
N ARG A 494 3.07 10.61 38.33
CA ARG A 494 4.42 10.13 37.97
C ARG A 494 5.09 10.92 36.85
N THR A 495 4.35 11.76 36.14
CA THR A 495 4.79 12.51 34.95
C THR A 495 4.66 14.02 35.08
N GLU A 496 4.18 14.53 36.22
CA GLU A 496 4.02 15.96 36.51
C GLU A 496 5.34 16.74 36.37
N TYR A 497 6.43 16.27 36.97
CA TYR A 497 7.76 16.91 36.85
C TYR A 497 8.25 16.99 35.38
N VAL A 498 7.85 16.01 34.56
CA VAL A 498 8.18 15.95 33.13
C VAL A 498 7.34 16.97 32.35
N ALA A 499 6.05 17.11 32.72
CA ALA A 499 5.15 18.10 32.15
C ALA A 499 5.68 19.52 32.37
N GLU A 500 6.11 19.84 33.60
CA GLU A 500 6.68 21.14 33.95
C GLU A 500 8.01 21.41 33.24
N SER A 501 8.92 20.44 33.21
CA SER A 501 10.19 20.56 32.48
C SER A 501 9.97 20.78 30.97
N PHE A 502 8.97 20.09 30.40
CA PHE A 502 8.55 20.25 29.02
C PHE A 502 7.90 21.61 28.77
N LEU A 503 6.99 22.07 29.64
CA LEU A 503 6.28 23.35 29.52
C LEU A 503 7.26 24.52 29.49
N ASN A 504 8.25 24.53 30.38
CA ASN A 504 9.31 25.54 30.39
C ASN A 504 10.10 25.56 29.07
N CYS A 505 10.41 24.40 28.51
CA CYS A 505 11.06 24.31 27.19
C CYS A 505 10.12 24.73 26.04
N LEU A 506 8.83 24.40 26.13
CA LEU A 506 7.81 24.74 25.14
C LEU A 506 7.64 26.26 25.05
N ARG A 507 7.39 26.94 26.17
CA ARG A 507 7.20 28.41 26.21
C ARG A 507 8.43 29.15 25.65
N ARG A 508 9.64 28.71 26.00
CA ARG A 508 10.89 29.27 25.46
C ARG A 508 11.00 29.16 23.93
N VAL A 509 10.69 28.00 23.36
CA VAL A 509 10.78 27.81 21.89
C VAL A 509 9.60 28.46 21.15
N ALA A 510 8.40 28.41 21.73
CA ALA A 510 7.23 29.04 21.17
C ALA A 510 7.42 30.57 21.09
N GLY A 511 7.94 31.19 22.16
CA GLY A 511 8.29 32.61 22.17
C GLY A 511 9.30 32.99 21.08
N SER A 512 10.36 32.20 20.86
CA SER A 512 11.33 32.48 19.77
C SER A 512 10.75 32.30 18.37
N MET A 513 9.66 31.53 18.22
CA MET A 513 8.91 31.38 16.98
C MET A 513 7.85 32.47 16.78
N GLY A 514 7.51 33.27 17.81
CA GLY A 514 6.37 34.20 17.77
C GLY A 514 5.01 33.54 18.09
N PHE A 515 5.01 32.36 18.71
CA PHE A 515 3.82 31.68 19.21
C PHE A 515 3.71 31.91 20.74
N ASN A 516 2.77 32.75 21.20
CA ASN A 516 2.57 32.92 22.63
C ASN A 516 1.89 31.69 23.23
N VAL A 517 2.39 31.23 24.38
CA VAL A 517 1.88 30.07 25.13
C VAL A 517 1.83 30.44 26.60
N ASP A 518 0.61 30.61 27.10
CA ASP A 518 0.32 30.90 28.51
C ASP A 518 0.36 29.61 29.35
N TYR A 519 0.17 29.74 30.66
CA TYR A 519 0.24 28.61 31.58
C TYR A 519 -1.02 27.74 31.49
N PRO A 520 -0.91 26.42 31.24
CA PRO A 520 -2.06 25.52 31.16
C PRO A 520 -2.65 25.19 32.52
N LYS A 521 -3.93 24.80 32.54
CA LYS A 521 -4.49 24.07 33.68
C LYS A 521 -4.00 22.62 33.61
N ILE A 522 -3.17 22.23 34.57
CA ILE A 522 -2.62 20.87 34.69
C ILE A 522 -3.61 20.00 35.48
N ILE A 523 -3.99 18.87 34.93
CA ILE A 523 -5.00 17.94 35.48
C ILE A 523 -4.33 16.58 35.70
N LYS A 524 -4.33 16.14 36.96
CA LYS A 524 -3.79 14.85 37.37
C LYS A 524 -4.80 13.74 37.08
N VAL A 525 -4.38 12.70 36.37
CA VAL A 525 -5.22 11.56 35.98
C VAL A 525 -4.57 10.23 36.30
N GLN A 526 -5.40 9.27 36.72
CA GLN A 526 -4.97 7.88 36.87
C GLN A 526 -4.49 7.30 35.53
N GLU A 527 -3.52 6.39 35.58
CA GLU A 527 -2.95 5.72 34.39
C GLU A 527 -3.90 4.64 33.82
N ASN A 528 -5.06 5.07 33.30
CA ASN A 528 -5.95 4.24 32.48
C ASN A 528 -6.69 5.10 31.41
N PRO A 529 -7.03 4.54 30.24
CA PRO A 529 -7.64 5.32 29.15
C PRO A 529 -8.97 6.00 29.53
N ALA A 530 -9.77 5.38 30.39
CA ALA A 530 -11.07 5.91 30.80
C ALA A 530 -10.93 7.15 31.71
N ALA A 531 -9.91 7.21 32.57
CA ALA A 531 -9.63 8.38 33.40
C ALA A 531 -9.24 9.61 32.57
N PHE A 532 -8.45 9.44 31.49
CA PHE A 532 -8.17 10.53 30.56
C PHE A 532 -9.45 11.06 29.89
N VAL A 533 -10.34 10.17 29.42
CA VAL A 533 -11.61 10.59 28.79
C VAL A 533 -12.55 11.27 29.81
N ARG A 534 -12.66 10.77 31.04
CA ARG A 534 -13.45 11.41 32.10
C ARG A 534 -12.92 12.81 32.46
N ALA A 535 -11.60 12.97 32.56
CA ALA A 535 -11.01 14.28 32.80
C ALA A 535 -11.24 15.25 31.63
N ILE A 536 -11.19 14.77 30.39
CA ILE A 536 -11.59 15.57 29.21
C ILE A 536 -13.06 16.01 29.34
N GLN A 537 -13.97 15.08 29.65
CA GLN A 537 -15.41 15.35 29.84
C GLN A 537 -15.70 16.33 30.98
N GLN A 538 -14.88 16.34 32.03
CA GLN A 538 -15.08 17.18 33.21
C GLN A 538 -14.48 18.60 33.07
N TYR A 539 -13.37 18.74 32.33
CA TYR A 539 -12.57 19.98 32.35
C TYR A 539 -12.44 20.69 31.00
N VAL A 540 -12.93 20.12 29.90
CA VAL A 540 -13.01 20.83 28.62
C VAL A 540 -14.31 21.64 28.58
N ASP A 541 -14.16 22.96 28.61
CA ASP A 541 -15.20 23.95 28.36
C ASP A 541 -15.05 24.55 26.94
N PRO A 542 -16.00 25.39 26.46
CA PRO A 542 -15.95 25.98 25.12
C PRO A 542 -14.75 26.91 24.84
N ASP A 543 -14.08 27.43 25.88
CA ASP A 543 -12.94 28.34 25.72
C ASP A 543 -11.60 27.60 25.59
N VAL A 544 -11.56 26.29 25.91
CA VAL A 544 -10.35 25.46 25.77
C VAL A 544 -9.95 25.30 24.30
N GLN A 545 -8.84 25.95 23.93
CA GLN A 545 -8.32 25.95 22.56
C GLN A 545 -7.57 24.65 22.19
N LEU A 546 -6.98 23.96 23.18
CA LEU A 546 -6.19 22.74 22.96
C LEU A 546 -6.12 21.85 24.20
N VAL A 547 -6.14 20.54 23.99
CA VAL A 547 -5.88 19.53 25.05
C VAL A 547 -4.60 18.76 24.75
N MET A 548 -3.62 18.83 25.67
CA MET A 548 -2.42 18.00 25.64
C MET A 548 -2.57 16.81 26.58
N CYS A 549 -2.19 15.61 26.12
CA CYS A 549 -2.22 14.40 26.94
C CYS A 549 -0.83 13.74 26.97
N ILE A 550 -0.22 13.69 28.16
CA ILE A 550 1.03 12.97 28.39
C ILE A 550 0.68 11.52 28.73
N LEU A 551 0.89 10.63 27.75
CA LEU A 551 0.52 9.23 27.84
C LEU A 551 1.64 8.42 28.52
N PRO A 552 1.31 7.54 29.49
CA PRO A 552 2.31 6.73 30.20
C PRO A 552 2.94 5.67 29.29
N SER A 553 2.18 5.13 28.33
CA SER A 553 2.62 4.08 27.41
C SER A 553 2.19 4.35 25.96
N ASN A 554 2.69 3.55 25.02
CA ASN A 554 2.23 3.54 23.62
C ASN A 554 1.10 2.53 23.35
N GLN A 555 0.36 2.11 24.38
CA GLN A 555 -0.81 1.27 24.21
C GLN A 555 -1.88 2.05 23.42
N LYS A 556 -2.38 1.45 22.34
CA LYS A 556 -3.19 2.12 21.31
C LYS A 556 -4.49 2.72 21.86
N THR A 557 -5.11 2.04 22.82
CA THR A 557 -6.36 2.42 23.50
C THR A 557 -6.34 3.82 24.11
N TYR A 558 -5.24 4.26 24.73
CA TYR A 558 -5.12 5.63 25.22
C TYR A 558 -5.28 6.65 24.09
N TYR A 559 -4.52 6.44 23.00
CA TYR A 559 -4.52 7.35 21.87
C TYR A 559 -5.86 7.35 21.13
N ASP A 560 -6.43 6.16 20.90
CA ASP A 560 -7.70 5.99 20.20
C ASP A 560 -8.86 6.64 20.95
N SER A 561 -9.03 6.35 22.24
CA SER A 561 -10.16 6.86 23.02
C SER A 561 -10.13 8.38 23.13
N ILE A 562 -8.94 8.97 23.37
CA ILE A 562 -8.74 10.42 23.41
C ILE A 562 -9.03 11.03 22.03
N LYS A 563 -8.44 10.47 20.95
CA LYS A 563 -8.61 11.03 19.61
C LYS A 563 -10.01 10.88 19.06
N LYS A 564 -10.71 9.79 19.35
CA LYS A 564 -12.11 9.59 18.97
C LYS A 564 -12.98 10.66 19.61
N TYR A 565 -12.97 10.74 20.95
CA TYR A 565 -13.79 11.69 21.69
C TYR A 565 -13.49 13.15 21.29
N LEU A 566 -12.21 13.55 21.27
CA LEU A 566 -11.80 14.92 20.94
C LEU A 566 -11.89 15.30 19.46
N SER A 567 -12.18 14.35 18.56
CA SER A 567 -12.36 14.66 17.13
C SER A 567 -13.82 14.60 16.68
N SER A 568 -14.71 13.94 17.42
CA SER A 568 -16.13 13.83 17.03
C SER A 568 -17.14 14.31 18.06
N ASP A 569 -16.92 14.07 19.35
CA ASP A 569 -17.96 14.23 20.37
C ASP A 569 -17.75 15.48 21.24
N CYS A 570 -16.49 15.92 21.38
CA CYS A 570 -16.08 17.18 21.98
C CYS A 570 -14.92 17.77 21.12
N PRO A 571 -15.24 18.50 20.03
CA PRO A 571 -14.29 18.77 18.94
C PRO A 571 -13.23 19.82 19.28
N VAL A 572 -12.20 19.43 20.03
CA VAL A 572 -11.08 20.30 20.44
C VAL A 572 -9.74 19.77 19.92
N PRO A 573 -8.87 20.61 19.32
CA PRO A 573 -7.56 20.21 18.86
C PRO A 573 -6.72 19.55 19.97
N SER A 574 -6.03 18.45 19.65
CA SER A 574 -5.39 17.61 20.67
C SER A 574 -3.96 17.15 20.33
N GLN A 575 -3.11 17.15 21.35
CA GLN A 575 -1.68 16.80 21.27
C GLN A 575 -1.31 15.68 22.23
N CYS A 576 -1.10 14.47 21.72
CA CYS A 576 -0.63 13.35 22.53
C CYS A 576 0.90 13.27 22.52
N VAL A 577 1.51 13.06 23.68
CA VAL A 577 2.97 12.92 23.85
C VAL A 577 3.26 11.72 24.76
N LEU A 578 4.22 10.87 24.42
CA LEU A 578 4.61 9.77 25.32
C LEU A 578 5.58 10.28 26.39
N ALA A 579 5.37 9.95 27.66
CA ALA A 579 6.27 10.31 28.76
C ALA A 579 7.74 9.89 28.48
N ARG A 580 7.94 8.66 27.97
CA ARG A 580 9.26 8.14 27.53
C ARG A 580 9.94 8.94 26.40
N THR A 581 9.21 9.82 25.71
CA THR A 581 9.79 10.71 24.69
C THR A 581 10.37 11.95 25.36
N LEU A 582 9.64 12.53 26.32
CA LEU A 582 10.06 13.72 27.08
C LEU A 582 11.27 13.41 27.98
N ASN A 583 11.32 12.22 28.58
CA ASN A 583 12.45 11.75 29.41
C ASN A 583 13.75 11.44 28.62
N LYS A 584 13.85 11.81 27.34
CA LYS A 584 15.08 11.63 26.56
C LYS A 584 16.07 12.75 26.86
N GLN A 585 17.09 12.41 27.66
CA GLN A 585 18.22 13.28 27.99
C GLN A 585 18.76 14.02 26.75
N GLY A 586 19.03 15.32 26.90
CA GLY A 586 19.57 16.19 25.85
C GLY A 586 18.63 16.53 24.68
N MET A 587 17.45 15.90 24.57
CA MET A 587 16.57 16.06 23.39
C MET A 587 15.38 17.00 23.60
N MET A 588 15.10 17.43 24.84
CA MET A 588 13.87 18.17 25.21
C MET A 588 13.58 19.37 24.30
N MET A 589 14.57 20.24 24.05
CA MET A 589 14.38 21.41 23.18
C MET A 589 13.99 21.06 21.74
N SER A 590 14.58 20.00 21.15
CA SER A 590 14.20 19.55 19.80
C SER A 590 12.83 18.89 19.76
N ILE A 591 12.37 18.32 20.88
CA ILE A 591 11.04 17.73 21.02
C ILE A 591 10.01 18.86 21.16
N ALA A 592 10.25 19.82 22.08
CA ALA A 592 9.46 21.02 22.27
C ALA A 592 9.28 21.83 20.98
N THR A 593 10.35 22.04 20.19
CA THR A 593 10.25 22.71 18.88
C THR A 593 9.22 22.03 17.97
N LYS A 594 9.27 20.70 17.84
CA LYS A 594 8.39 19.96 16.93
C LYS A 594 6.95 19.91 17.45
N ILE A 595 6.78 19.89 18.76
CA ILE A 595 5.46 19.94 19.38
C ILE A 595 4.86 21.35 19.26
N ALA A 596 5.64 22.43 19.43
CA ALA A 596 5.21 23.81 19.16
C ALA A 596 4.73 24.00 17.72
N MET A 597 5.50 23.51 16.74
CA MET A 597 5.11 23.46 15.33
C MET A 597 3.77 22.74 15.13
N GLN A 598 3.59 21.55 15.72
CA GLN A 598 2.33 20.80 15.63
C GLN A 598 1.16 21.55 16.28
N MET A 599 1.34 22.09 17.49
CA MET A 599 0.31 22.84 18.22
C MET A 599 -0.14 24.07 17.44
N THR A 600 0.81 24.84 16.88
CA THR A 600 0.48 26.01 16.07
C THR A 600 -0.37 25.64 14.85
N CYS A 601 -0.02 24.56 14.14
CA CYS A 601 -0.80 24.06 13.00
C CYS A 601 -2.22 23.58 13.38
N LYS A 602 -2.35 23.02 14.60
CA LYS A 602 -3.63 22.55 15.16
C LYS A 602 -4.56 23.68 15.57
N LEU A 603 -4.00 24.87 15.82
CA LEU A 603 -4.69 26.13 16.06
C LEU A 603 -4.82 26.98 14.78
N GLY A 604 -4.68 26.37 13.59
CA GLY A 604 -4.83 27.08 12.30
C GLY A 604 -3.69 28.01 11.90
N GLY A 605 -2.58 28.03 12.65
CA GLY A 605 -1.39 28.82 12.34
C GLY A 605 -0.63 28.34 11.09
N GLU A 606 0.20 29.24 10.56
CA GLU A 606 0.92 29.11 9.29
C GLU A 606 2.42 29.17 9.59
N LEU A 607 3.18 28.08 9.32
CA LEU A 607 4.59 28.04 9.71
C LEU A 607 5.49 28.76 8.71
N TRP A 608 5.43 28.38 7.44
CA TRP A 608 6.24 28.93 6.35
C TRP A 608 5.50 28.78 5.02
N ALA A 609 5.96 29.50 3.99
CA ALA A 609 5.44 29.41 2.62
C ALA A 609 6.56 29.21 1.61
N VAL A 610 6.17 29.01 0.35
CA VAL A 610 7.06 29.02 -0.82
C VAL A 610 6.39 29.90 -1.86
N GLU A 611 7.18 30.65 -2.62
CA GLU A 611 6.69 31.51 -3.69
C GLU A 611 6.00 30.69 -4.79
N ILE A 612 4.71 30.91 -5.04
CA ILE A 612 3.94 30.26 -6.11
C ILE A 612 3.28 31.37 -6.94
N PRO A 613 3.76 31.64 -8.18
CA PRO A 613 3.30 32.78 -8.98
C PRO A 613 1.93 32.59 -9.64
N LEU A 614 1.28 31.43 -9.46
CA LEU A 614 -0.05 31.15 -9.99
C LEU A 614 -1.12 31.84 -9.11
N LYS A 615 -1.76 32.88 -9.64
CA LYS A 615 -2.90 33.55 -9.00
C LYS A 615 -4.14 32.65 -8.98
N SER A 616 -4.96 32.81 -7.93
CA SER A 616 -6.23 32.10 -7.72
C SER A 616 -6.14 30.58 -7.95
N LEU A 617 -5.24 29.93 -7.21
CA LEU A 617 -4.97 28.50 -7.27
C LEU A 617 -5.40 27.79 -5.99
N MET A 618 -6.36 26.85 -6.11
CA MET A 618 -6.64 25.82 -5.12
C MET A 618 -5.86 24.55 -5.44
N VAL A 619 -5.11 24.01 -4.47
CA VAL A 619 -4.54 22.66 -4.57
C VAL A 619 -5.25 21.72 -3.62
N VAL A 620 -5.56 20.52 -4.10
CA VAL A 620 -6.31 19.49 -3.38
C VAL A 620 -5.48 18.23 -3.26
N GLY A 621 -5.60 17.53 -2.13
CA GLY A 621 -5.05 16.21 -1.90
C GLY A 621 -6.15 15.25 -1.50
N ILE A 622 -6.12 14.04 -2.06
CA ILE A 622 -7.08 12.97 -1.76
C ILE A 622 -6.26 11.71 -1.45
N ASP A 623 -6.56 11.05 -0.32
CA ASP A 623 -6.05 9.71 0.01
C ASP A 623 -7.21 8.82 0.45
N VAL A 624 -7.14 7.53 0.11
CA VAL A 624 -8.21 6.56 0.33
C VAL A 624 -7.63 5.33 0.99
N CYS A 625 -8.25 4.88 2.09
CA CYS A 625 -7.77 3.74 2.88
C CYS A 625 -8.92 2.86 3.36
N LYS A 626 -8.66 1.58 3.63
CA LYS A 626 -9.62 0.70 4.32
C LYS A 626 -9.57 0.96 5.82
N ASP A 627 -10.73 1.01 6.44
CA ASP A 627 -10.83 1.10 7.88
C ASP A 627 -10.28 -0.18 8.55
N ALA A 628 -9.59 -0.03 9.68
CA ALA A 628 -8.95 -1.14 10.38
C ALA A 628 -9.91 -1.96 11.26
N LEU A 629 -11.08 -1.40 11.59
CA LEU A 629 -12.17 -2.05 12.32
C LEU A 629 -13.18 -2.69 11.35
N SER A 630 -13.50 -2.03 10.24
CA SER A 630 -14.52 -2.50 9.28
C SER A 630 -13.97 -2.62 7.85
N LYS A 631 -13.72 -3.85 7.38
CA LYS A 631 -13.11 -4.11 6.05
C LYS A 631 -13.98 -3.71 4.85
N ASP A 632 -15.29 -3.56 5.08
CA ASP A 632 -16.30 -3.07 4.13
C ASP A 632 -16.40 -1.53 4.10
N VAL A 633 -15.71 -0.83 5.00
CA VAL A 633 -15.67 0.64 5.08
C VAL A 633 -14.39 1.16 4.44
N MET A 634 -14.57 2.05 3.47
CA MET A 634 -13.51 2.89 2.93
C MET A 634 -13.57 4.26 3.61
N VAL A 635 -12.40 4.76 3.98
CA VAL A 635 -12.19 6.10 4.50
C VAL A 635 -11.59 6.95 3.39
N VAL A 636 -12.26 8.05 3.03
CA VAL A 636 -11.83 9.01 2.02
C VAL A 636 -11.48 10.30 2.73
N GLY A 637 -10.19 10.65 2.81
CA GLY A 637 -9.72 11.89 3.38
C GLY A 637 -9.25 12.86 2.31
N CYS A 638 -9.81 14.08 2.35
CA CYS A 638 -9.58 15.13 1.37
C CYS A 638 -9.15 16.43 2.05
N VAL A 639 -8.20 17.14 1.44
CA VAL A 639 -7.64 18.39 1.97
C VAL A 639 -7.43 19.39 0.82
N ALA A 640 -7.96 20.60 0.94
CA ALA A 640 -7.84 21.68 -0.06
C ALA A 640 -7.19 22.92 0.56
N SER A 641 -6.35 23.63 -0.21
CA SER A 641 -5.84 24.94 0.20
C SER A 641 -6.91 26.03 0.05
N VAL A 642 -6.98 26.96 1.00
CA VAL A 642 -8.04 28.00 1.05
C VAL A 642 -7.55 29.39 0.64
N ASN A 643 -6.26 29.69 0.84
CA ASN A 643 -5.70 31.02 0.63
C ASN A 643 -4.62 31.06 -0.46
N PRO A 644 -4.35 32.24 -1.08
CA PRO A 644 -3.40 32.35 -2.19
C PRO A 644 -1.95 31.93 -1.88
N ARG A 645 -1.52 32.00 -0.61
CA ARG A 645 -0.19 31.55 -0.17
C ARG A 645 -0.07 30.02 -0.02
N ILE A 646 -1.18 29.27 -0.14
CA ILE A 646 -1.23 27.81 0.02
C ILE A 646 -0.71 27.38 1.41
N THR A 647 -1.11 28.14 2.44
CA THR A 647 -0.67 27.95 3.83
C THR A 647 -1.80 27.51 4.76
N ARG A 648 -3.06 27.80 4.41
CA ARG A 648 -4.29 27.41 5.14
C ARG A 648 -5.04 26.30 4.42
N TRP A 649 -5.62 25.39 5.18
CA TRP A 649 -6.18 24.14 4.68
C TRP A 649 -7.61 23.90 5.19
N PHE A 650 -8.51 23.54 4.29
CA PHE A 650 -9.80 22.95 4.59
C PHE A 650 -9.70 21.44 4.42
N SER A 651 -10.32 20.67 5.31
CA SER A 651 -10.20 19.22 5.36
C SER A 651 -11.52 18.54 5.68
N ARG A 652 -11.75 17.38 5.08
CA ARG A 652 -12.92 16.53 5.35
C ARG A 652 -12.53 15.07 5.24
N CYS A 653 -13.13 14.23 6.07
CA CYS A 653 -12.99 12.79 5.97
C CYS A 653 -14.38 12.17 5.97
N ILE A 654 -14.65 11.29 5.01
CA ILE A 654 -15.96 10.65 4.82
C ILE A 654 -15.79 9.12 4.91
N LEU A 655 -16.73 8.46 5.57
CA LEU A 655 -16.77 6.99 5.69
C LEU A 655 -17.87 6.43 4.78
N GLN A 656 -17.49 5.63 3.78
CA GLN A 656 -18.41 5.02 2.82
C GLN A 656 -18.32 3.48 2.91
N ARG A 657 -19.46 2.78 2.94
CA ARG A 657 -19.50 1.32 2.81
C ARG A 657 -19.46 0.95 1.33
N THR A 658 -18.43 0.22 0.90
CA THR A 658 -18.29 -0.20 -0.50
C THR A 658 -17.32 -1.37 -0.65
N MET A 659 -17.54 -2.19 -1.68
CA MET A 659 -16.65 -3.30 -2.06
C MET A 659 -15.51 -2.85 -2.99
N THR A 660 -15.47 -1.58 -3.38
CA THR A 660 -14.50 -1.03 -4.35
C THR A 660 -13.68 0.13 -3.76
N ASP A 661 -12.44 0.33 -4.22
CA ASP A 661 -11.55 1.36 -3.67
C ASP A 661 -11.78 2.76 -4.31
N VAL A 662 -13.01 3.03 -4.78
CA VAL A 662 -13.42 4.23 -5.54
C VAL A 662 -14.10 5.22 -4.60
N ALA A 663 -13.73 6.50 -4.63
CA ALA A 663 -14.38 7.53 -3.83
C ALA A 663 -15.71 8.00 -4.47
N ASP A 664 -16.82 7.84 -3.74
CA ASP A 664 -18.18 8.22 -4.18
C ASP A 664 -18.67 9.55 -3.59
N CYS A 665 -17.87 10.11 -2.68
CA CYS A 665 -18.18 11.28 -1.89
C CYS A 665 -17.38 12.54 -2.30
N LEU A 666 -16.67 12.49 -3.45
CA LEU A 666 -15.80 13.58 -3.88
C LEU A 666 -16.59 14.85 -4.17
N LYS A 667 -17.81 14.72 -4.70
CA LYS A 667 -18.71 15.85 -4.95
C LYS A 667 -19.00 16.65 -3.67
N VAL A 668 -19.35 15.94 -2.60
CA VAL A 668 -19.68 16.48 -1.27
C VAL A 668 -18.47 17.19 -0.62
N PHE A 669 -17.25 16.69 -0.86
CA PHE A 669 -16.04 17.40 -0.45
C PHE A 669 -15.78 18.66 -1.28
N MET A 670 -15.79 18.56 -2.62
CA MET A 670 -15.41 19.66 -3.50
C MET A 670 -16.34 20.86 -3.36
N THR A 671 -17.66 20.66 -3.30
CA THR A 671 -18.61 21.75 -3.03
C THR A 671 -18.32 22.44 -1.68
N GLY A 672 -17.94 21.68 -0.65
CA GLY A 672 -17.51 22.23 0.64
C GLY A 672 -16.22 23.06 0.54
N ALA A 673 -15.22 22.57 -0.21
CA ALA A 673 -13.96 23.26 -0.43
C ALA A 673 -14.14 24.56 -1.25
N LEU A 674 -14.95 24.53 -2.31
CA LEU A 674 -15.28 25.69 -3.14
C LEU A 674 -16.04 26.75 -2.32
N ASN A 675 -17.05 26.34 -1.54
CA ASN A 675 -17.75 27.24 -0.62
C ASN A 675 -16.82 27.86 0.43
N LYS A 676 -15.86 27.11 0.95
CA LYS A 676 -14.87 27.65 1.91
C LYS A 676 -13.90 28.63 1.26
N TRP A 677 -13.47 28.35 0.03
CA TRP A 677 -12.65 29.27 -0.77
C TRP A 677 -13.40 30.56 -1.09
N TYR A 678 -14.65 30.47 -1.58
CA TYR A 678 -15.47 31.64 -1.89
C TYR A 678 -15.68 32.53 -0.66
N LYS A 679 -15.97 31.94 0.50
CA LYS A 679 -16.08 32.68 1.78
C LYS A 679 -14.79 33.39 2.22
N TYR A 680 -13.62 33.02 1.71
CA TYR A 680 -12.33 33.62 2.07
C TYR A 680 -11.76 34.56 1.00
N ASN A 681 -12.05 34.31 -0.28
CA ASN A 681 -11.47 35.06 -1.41
C ASN A 681 -12.51 35.91 -2.16
N HIS A 682 -13.80 35.78 -1.84
CA HIS A 682 -14.95 36.45 -2.49
C HIS A 682 -15.15 36.15 -4.00
N ASP A 683 -14.42 35.17 -4.53
CA ASP A 683 -14.54 34.62 -5.88
C ASP A 683 -14.12 33.14 -5.86
N LEU A 684 -14.42 32.39 -6.91
CA LEU A 684 -14.03 31.00 -7.11
C LEU A 684 -12.53 30.87 -7.48
N PRO A 685 -11.89 29.70 -7.26
CA PRO A 685 -10.51 29.49 -7.67
C PRO A 685 -10.42 29.36 -9.19
N ALA A 686 -9.73 30.29 -9.86
CA ALA A 686 -9.55 30.23 -11.32
C ALA A 686 -8.89 28.91 -11.77
N ARG A 687 -8.09 28.29 -10.89
CA ARG A 687 -7.38 27.03 -11.11
C ARG A 687 -7.51 26.10 -9.90
N ILE A 688 -7.80 24.83 -10.16
CA ILE A 688 -7.90 23.75 -9.19
C ILE A 688 -6.97 22.62 -9.64
N ILE A 689 -6.05 22.18 -8.79
CA ILE A 689 -5.13 21.07 -9.10
C ILE A 689 -5.25 20.00 -8.00
N VAL A 690 -5.77 18.84 -8.38
CA VAL A 690 -6.06 17.71 -7.50
C VAL A 690 -4.98 16.66 -7.59
N TYR A 691 -4.34 16.33 -6.46
CA TYR A 691 -3.38 15.23 -6.34
C TYR A 691 -3.99 14.04 -5.60
N ARG A 692 -4.33 12.98 -6.36
CA ARG A 692 -4.94 11.75 -5.86
C ARG A 692 -3.87 10.70 -5.55
N ALA A 693 -3.62 10.48 -4.26
CA ALA A 693 -2.73 9.46 -3.76
C ALA A 693 -3.46 8.12 -3.54
N GLY A 694 -2.70 7.04 -3.38
CA GLY A 694 -3.23 5.72 -2.99
C GLY A 694 -3.82 4.86 -4.12
N VAL A 695 -3.70 5.27 -5.38
CA VAL A 695 -4.26 4.54 -6.54
C VAL A 695 -3.41 3.32 -6.88
N GLY A 696 -4.03 2.14 -6.87
CA GLY A 696 -3.43 0.87 -7.27
C GLY A 696 -3.20 0.77 -8.78
N ASP A 697 -2.53 -0.30 -9.20
CA ASP A 697 -2.45 -0.69 -10.60
C ASP A 697 -3.85 -1.14 -11.08
N GLY A 698 -4.29 -0.67 -12.24
CA GLY A 698 -5.57 -1.09 -12.83
C GLY A 698 -6.81 -0.34 -12.38
N GLN A 699 -6.64 0.70 -11.57
CA GLN A 699 -7.74 1.56 -11.09
C GLN A 699 -7.86 2.85 -11.92
N LEU A 700 -6.98 3.07 -12.89
CA LEU A 700 -6.91 4.35 -13.60
C LEU A 700 -8.17 4.60 -14.45
N LYS A 701 -8.70 3.55 -15.08
CA LYS A 701 -9.94 3.62 -15.87
C LYS A 701 -11.11 4.10 -15.01
N THR A 702 -11.34 3.42 -13.89
CA THR A 702 -12.43 3.74 -12.95
C THR A 702 -12.30 5.14 -12.36
N LEU A 703 -11.08 5.58 -12.07
CA LEU A 703 -10.83 6.93 -11.57
C LEU A 703 -11.20 8.00 -12.64
N ILE A 704 -10.81 7.80 -13.89
CA ILE A 704 -11.15 8.70 -15.01
C ILE A 704 -12.66 8.69 -15.32
N GLU A 705 -13.31 7.53 -15.25
CA GLU A 705 -14.73 7.37 -15.60
C GLU A 705 -15.69 7.69 -14.44
N TYR A 706 -15.22 7.76 -13.19
CA TYR A 706 -16.09 7.90 -12.00
C TYR A 706 -15.66 9.00 -11.02
N GLU A 707 -14.38 9.10 -10.66
CA GLU A 707 -13.91 10.14 -9.71
C GLU A 707 -13.78 11.51 -10.40
N VAL A 708 -13.24 11.57 -11.62
CA VAL A 708 -13.07 12.85 -12.35
C VAL A 708 -14.43 13.53 -12.66
N PRO A 709 -15.49 12.84 -13.12
CA PRO A 709 -16.80 13.46 -13.33
C PRO A 709 -17.46 14.04 -12.07
N GLN A 710 -17.24 13.44 -10.88
CA GLN A 710 -17.70 14.03 -9.62
C GLN A 710 -17.01 15.36 -9.32
N LEU A 711 -15.69 15.45 -9.55
CA LEU A 711 -14.93 16.69 -9.36
C LEU A 711 -15.39 17.78 -10.34
N LEU A 712 -15.61 17.41 -11.61
CA LEU A 712 -16.08 18.34 -12.65
C LEU A 712 -17.50 18.84 -12.40
N SER A 713 -18.44 17.97 -12.01
CA SER A 713 -19.82 18.38 -11.70
C SER A 713 -19.89 19.35 -10.52
N SER A 714 -19.10 19.14 -9.45
CA SER A 714 -18.98 20.12 -8.36
C SER A 714 -18.55 21.50 -8.83
N VAL A 715 -17.59 21.56 -9.76
CA VAL A 715 -17.07 22.81 -10.31
C VAL A 715 -18.13 23.49 -11.18
N ALA A 716 -18.76 22.73 -12.08
CA ALA A 716 -19.80 23.24 -12.96
C ALA A 716 -21.00 23.81 -12.18
N GLU A 717 -21.50 23.07 -11.17
CA GLU A 717 -22.64 23.49 -10.34
C GLU A 717 -22.33 24.70 -9.44
N SER A 718 -21.05 24.95 -9.13
CA SER A 718 -20.63 26.13 -8.36
C SER A 718 -20.41 27.37 -9.25
N SER A 719 -20.21 27.18 -10.56
CA SER A 719 -19.77 28.23 -11.49
C SER A 719 -20.94 29.00 -12.09
N SER A 720 -21.35 30.11 -11.47
CA SER A 720 -22.39 30.99 -12.04
C SER A 720 -21.87 31.94 -13.14
N ASN A 721 -20.68 32.51 -12.98
CA ASN A 721 -20.07 33.46 -13.92
C ASN A 721 -18.61 33.16 -14.32
N THR A 722 -17.85 32.43 -13.48
CA THR A 722 -16.41 32.19 -13.67
C THR A 722 -16.08 30.71 -13.79
N SER A 723 -15.64 30.28 -14.98
CA SER A 723 -15.19 28.90 -15.23
C SER A 723 -13.87 28.61 -14.50
N SER A 724 -13.95 27.81 -13.43
CA SER A 724 -12.77 27.29 -12.73
C SER A 724 -12.18 26.11 -13.49
N ARG A 725 -10.86 26.07 -13.66
CA ARG A 725 -10.15 25.03 -14.44
C ARG A 725 -9.59 23.92 -13.56
N LEU A 726 -9.91 22.66 -13.83
CA LEU A 726 -9.46 21.46 -13.11
C LEU A 726 -8.30 20.68 -13.79
N SER A 727 -7.25 20.37 -13.03
CA SER A 727 -6.30 19.30 -13.34
C SER A 727 -6.37 18.19 -12.28
N VAL A 728 -6.24 16.92 -12.70
CA VAL A 728 -6.20 15.76 -11.81
C VAL A 728 -4.94 14.92 -12.06
N ILE A 729 -4.20 14.67 -10.99
CA ILE A 729 -2.86 14.08 -11.00
C ILE A 729 -2.81 12.89 -10.04
N VAL A 730 -2.57 11.70 -10.56
CA VAL A 730 -2.39 10.47 -9.76
C VAL A 730 -0.96 10.41 -9.24
N VAL A 731 -0.79 10.18 -7.94
CA VAL A 731 0.51 10.16 -7.25
C VAL A 731 0.82 8.75 -6.72
N ARG A 732 1.86 8.09 -7.25
CA ARG A 732 2.34 6.77 -6.77
C ARG A 732 3.72 6.90 -6.09
N LYS A 733 3.75 6.75 -4.75
CA LYS A 733 4.98 6.73 -3.91
C LYS A 733 5.86 5.49 -4.11
N LYS A 734 5.32 4.42 -4.70
CA LYS A 734 6.02 3.16 -4.98
C LYS A 734 5.92 2.89 -6.47
N CYS A 735 7.06 2.87 -7.14
CA CYS A 735 7.19 2.55 -8.56
C CYS A 735 8.38 1.60 -8.78
N MET A 736 8.46 0.96 -9.94
CA MET A 736 9.59 0.10 -10.33
C MET A 736 10.85 0.90 -10.70
N PRO A 737 10.80 1.99 -11.48
CA PRO A 737 12.00 2.72 -11.88
C PRO A 737 12.81 3.30 -10.71
N ARG A 738 14.13 3.25 -10.86
CA ARG A 738 15.14 3.86 -10.00
C ARG A 738 16.09 4.62 -10.91
N PHE A 739 16.49 5.80 -10.47
CA PHE A 739 17.42 6.68 -11.18
C PHE A 739 18.64 6.89 -10.31
N PHE A 740 19.79 7.02 -10.96
CA PHE A 740 21.09 7.15 -10.30
C PHE A 740 21.98 8.09 -11.11
N THR A 741 22.76 8.92 -10.45
CA THR A 741 23.85 9.66 -11.12
C THR A 741 25.13 8.85 -11.11
N GLU A 742 25.94 9.00 -12.14
CA GLU A 742 27.30 8.47 -12.17
C GLU A 742 28.30 9.62 -11.98
N MET A 743 29.19 9.48 -11.01
CA MET A 743 30.23 10.46 -10.69
C MET A 743 31.51 9.70 -10.32
N ASN A 744 32.61 9.98 -11.01
CA ASN A 744 33.91 9.33 -10.79
C ASN A 744 33.86 7.79 -10.81
N ARG A 745 33.13 7.20 -11.77
CA ARG A 745 32.83 5.74 -11.87
C ARG A 745 32.09 5.15 -10.65
N THR A 746 31.55 5.99 -9.78
CA THR A 746 30.69 5.59 -8.65
C THR A 746 29.25 5.99 -8.91
N VAL A 747 28.33 5.07 -8.63
CA VAL A 747 26.90 5.32 -8.74
C VAL A 747 26.41 5.97 -7.44
N GLN A 748 25.65 7.05 -7.56
CA GLN A 748 25.14 7.84 -6.44
C GLN A 748 23.62 8.06 -6.53
N ASN A 749 23.02 8.58 -5.47
CA ASN A 749 21.61 9.00 -5.53
C ASN A 749 21.51 10.30 -6.35
N PRO A 750 20.50 10.45 -7.21
CA PRO A 750 20.30 11.66 -8.00
C PRO A 750 20.05 12.88 -7.09
N PRO A 751 20.44 14.08 -7.53
CA PRO A 751 20.19 15.32 -6.82
C PRO A 751 18.71 15.56 -6.50
N LEU A 752 18.47 16.32 -5.43
CA LEU A 752 17.13 16.82 -5.11
C LEU A 752 16.61 17.70 -6.26
N GLY A 753 15.33 17.56 -6.61
CA GLY A 753 14.75 18.26 -7.76
C GLY A 753 14.98 17.56 -9.10
N THR A 754 15.60 16.38 -9.14
CA THR A 754 15.71 15.61 -10.39
C THR A 754 14.33 15.18 -10.89
N VAL A 755 14.00 15.55 -12.13
CA VAL A 755 12.82 15.18 -12.90
C VAL A 755 13.21 14.25 -14.04
N VAL A 756 12.38 13.24 -14.31
CA VAL A 756 12.46 12.37 -15.50
C VAL A 756 11.07 12.27 -16.12
N ASP A 757 10.91 12.81 -17.32
CA ASP A 757 9.65 12.95 -18.06
C ASP A 757 9.74 12.43 -19.52
N SER A 758 10.82 11.70 -19.82
CA SER A 758 11.10 11.04 -21.10
C SER A 758 11.81 9.70 -20.87
N GLU A 759 11.79 8.85 -21.90
CA GLU A 759 12.43 7.52 -22.02
C GLU A 759 11.99 6.43 -21.02
N ALA A 760 11.90 6.76 -19.72
CA ALA A 760 11.45 5.89 -18.64
C ALA A 760 9.98 6.13 -18.23
N THR A 761 9.22 6.86 -19.05
CA THR A 761 7.80 7.22 -18.90
C THR A 761 6.93 6.51 -19.97
N ARG A 762 5.62 6.74 -20.03
CA ARG A 762 4.72 6.10 -21.03
C ARG A 762 4.27 7.03 -22.13
N ASN A 763 4.38 6.60 -23.39
CA ASN A 763 4.05 7.43 -24.55
C ASN A 763 2.58 7.91 -24.55
N GLU A 764 1.67 7.08 -24.04
CA GLU A 764 0.22 7.35 -24.00
C GLU A 764 -0.19 8.32 -22.89
N TRP A 765 0.69 8.56 -21.91
CA TRP A 765 0.38 9.26 -20.65
C TRP A 765 1.18 10.54 -20.48
N TYR A 766 0.57 11.54 -19.82
CA TYR A 766 1.26 12.74 -19.38
C TYR A 766 1.83 12.47 -17.97
N ASP A 767 2.91 11.70 -17.94
CA ASP A 767 3.55 11.22 -16.72
C ASP A 767 4.99 11.72 -16.56
N PHE A 768 5.43 11.82 -15.30
CA PHE A 768 6.80 12.15 -14.92
C PHE A 768 7.16 11.59 -13.54
N TYR A 769 8.47 11.45 -13.30
CA TYR A 769 9.06 11.14 -12.00
C TYR A 769 9.73 12.37 -11.40
N LEU A 770 9.69 12.50 -10.08
CA LEU A 770 10.37 13.56 -9.33
C LEU A 770 11.08 13.01 -8.09
N ILE A 771 12.31 13.47 -7.88
CA ILE A 771 13.12 13.22 -6.67
C ILE A 771 12.96 14.42 -5.72
N SER A 772 11.94 14.38 -4.87
CA SER A 772 11.68 15.42 -3.85
C SER A 772 12.06 14.99 -2.42
N GLN A 773 12.95 14.01 -2.25
CA GLN A 773 13.46 13.63 -0.93
C GLN A 773 14.90 13.11 -0.99
N VAL A 774 15.74 13.51 -0.02
CA VAL A 774 17.10 12.96 0.15
C VAL A 774 17.09 11.66 0.96
N ALA A 775 17.70 10.60 0.42
CA ALA A 775 17.90 9.34 1.13
C ALA A 775 19.26 9.31 1.85
N CYS A 776 19.29 9.59 3.17
CA CYS A 776 20.54 9.59 3.94
C CYS A 776 21.23 8.21 4.08
N ARG A 777 20.52 7.11 3.79
CA ARG A 777 21.07 5.74 3.72
C ARG A 777 20.25 4.91 2.74
N GLY A 778 20.96 4.27 1.81
CA GLY A 778 20.40 3.44 0.74
C GLY A 778 19.96 4.26 -0.48
N THR A 779 19.33 3.59 -1.44
CA THR A 779 18.78 4.20 -2.65
C THR A 779 17.53 5.05 -2.38
N VAL A 780 17.41 6.20 -3.05
CA VAL A 780 16.18 7.01 -3.09
C VAL A 780 15.11 6.37 -3.98
N SER A 781 13.83 6.54 -3.62
CA SER A 781 12.71 6.14 -4.48
C SER A 781 12.09 7.38 -5.11
N PRO A 782 11.99 7.47 -6.44
CA PRO A 782 11.27 8.55 -7.09
C PRO A 782 9.76 8.44 -6.83
N THR A 783 9.10 9.58 -6.74
CA THR A 783 7.65 9.63 -6.77
C THR A 783 7.20 9.79 -8.21
N TYR A 784 6.18 9.03 -8.59
CA TYR A 784 5.59 9.02 -9.92
C TYR A 784 4.29 9.83 -9.93
N TYR A 785 4.11 10.63 -10.99
CA TYR A 785 2.96 11.49 -11.22
C TYR A 785 2.40 11.20 -12.61
N ASN A 786 1.09 11.03 -12.72
CA ASN A 786 0.39 10.89 -14.00
C ASN A 786 -0.76 11.90 -14.04
N VAL A 787 -0.71 12.85 -14.98
CA VAL A 787 -1.77 13.81 -15.24
C VAL A 787 -2.81 13.15 -16.14
N ILE A 788 -3.99 12.94 -15.59
CA ILE A 788 -5.03 12.09 -16.17
C ILE A 788 -6.19 12.91 -16.74
N TYR A 789 -6.30 14.16 -16.31
CA TYR A 789 -7.21 15.18 -16.79
C TYR A 789 -6.53 16.54 -16.58
N ASP A 790 -6.59 17.43 -17.56
CA ASP A 790 -6.05 18.79 -17.44
C ASP A 790 -6.67 19.75 -18.46
N ASP A 791 -7.52 20.67 -17.98
CA ASP A 791 -8.02 21.82 -18.73
C ASP A 791 -7.22 23.12 -18.46
N ASN A 792 -6.31 23.10 -17.47
CA ASN A 792 -5.57 24.30 -17.05
C ASN A 792 -4.57 24.71 -18.12
N GLY A 793 -4.08 23.75 -18.92
CA GLY A 793 -3.14 23.97 -20.02
C GLY A 793 -1.76 24.42 -19.55
N LEU A 794 -1.31 23.95 -18.38
CA LEU A 794 0.00 24.32 -17.85
C LEU A 794 1.11 23.60 -18.63
N LYS A 795 2.13 24.35 -19.05
CA LYS A 795 3.36 23.76 -19.62
C LYS A 795 3.93 22.70 -18.66
N PRO A 796 4.53 21.60 -19.15
CA PRO A 796 5.12 20.56 -18.31
C PRO A 796 6.05 21.07 -17.21
N ASP A 797 6.94 22.02 -17.53
CA ASP A 797 7.80 22.68 -16.53
C ASP A 797 7.00 23.33 -15.38
N HIS A 798 5.87 23.97 -15.67
CA HIS A 798 5.07 24.63 -14.65
C HIS A 798 4.40 23.59 -13.73
N MET A 799 3.88 22.50 -14.29
CA MET A 799 3.27 21.41 -13.53
C MET A 799 4.30 20.69 -12.64
N GLN A 800 5.49 20.41 -13.19
CA GLN A 800 6.60 19.79 -12.49
C GLN A 800 7.16 20.69 -11.37
N ARG A 801 7.40 21.97 -11.65
CA ARG A 801 7.89 22.94 -10.65
C ARG A 801 6.87 23.22 -9.56
N LEU A 802 5.56 23.34 -9.88
CA LEU A 802 4.51 23.46 -8.87
C LEU A 802 4.52 22.23 -7.95
N THR A 803 4.55 21.03 -8.54
CA THR A 803 4.61 19.77 -7.78
C THR A 803 5.80 19.74 -6.83
N PHE A 804 6.98 20.20 -7.26
CA PHE A 804 8.16 20.32 -6.40
C PHE A 804 8.02 21.39 -5.31
N LYS A 805 7.48 22.58 -5.62
CA LYS A 805 7.19 23.63 -4.61
C LYS A 805 6.25 23.10 -3.51
N LEU A 806 5.18 22.40 -3.87
CA LEU A 806 4.24 21.81 -2.92
C LEU A 806 4.87 20.74 -2.00
N CYS A 807 5.96 20.07 -2.41
CA CYS A 807 6.71 19.14 -1.56
C CYS A 807 7.44 19.83 -0.38
N HIS A 808 7.48 21.16 -0.33
CA HIS A 808 8.08 21.93 0.76
C HIS A 808 7.07 22.38 1.82
N LEU A 809 5.75 22.30 1.56
CA LEU A 809 4.70 22.91 2.41
C LEU A 809 4.11 21.98 3.49
N TYR A 810 4.80 20.89 3.85
CA TYR A 810 4.31 19.93 4.86
C TYR A 810 4.86 20.25 6.27
N TYR A 811 4.06 20.96 7.07
CA TYR A 811 4.46 21.57 8.34
C TYR A 811 4.95 20.60 9.42
N ASN A 812 4.57 19.32 9.38
CA ASN A 812 5.04 18.32 10.35
C ASN A 812 6.50 17.85 10.09
N TRP A 813 7.18 18.43 9.09
CA TRP A 813 8.59 18.20 8.78
C TRP A 813 9.23 19.49 8.22
N PRO A 814 10.14 20.17 8.93
CA PRO A 814 10.83 21.37 8.44
C PRO A 814 11.92 21.00 7.44
N GLY A 815 11.48 20.50 6.29
CA GLY A 815 12.29 19.97 5.21
C GLY A 815 11.40 19.48 4.08
N ILE A 816 12.01 19.05 2.97
CA ILE A 816 11.25 18.57 1.81
C ILE A 816 10.73 17.14 2.00
N VAL A 817 9.52 16.85 1.53
CA VAL A 817 8.86 15.53 1.56
C VAL A 817 8.67 14.93 0.17
N SER A 818 8.53 13.60 0.10
CA SER A 818 8.45 12.86 -1.17
C SER A 818 7.16 13.04 -1.97
N VAL A 819 6.13 13.70 -1.44
CA VAL A 819 4.89 14.01 -2.16
C VAL A 819 4.42 15.42 -1.81
N PRO A 820 3.55 16.04 -2.64
CA PRO A 820 2.97 17.33 -2.32
C PRO A 820 2.34 17.33 -0.92
N ALA A 821 2.50 18.44 -0.19
CA ALA A 821 1.87 18.67 1.10
C ALA A 821 0.38 18.28 1.14
N PRO A 822 -0.49 18.66 0.17
CA PRO A 822 -1.89 18.23 0.18
C PRO A 822 -2.07 16.70 0.24
N CYS A 823 -1.31 15.91 -0.53
CA CYS A 823 -1.34 14.45 -0.42
C CYS A 823 -0.89 13.95 0.97
N GLN A 824 0.12 14.59 1.55
CA GLN A 824 0.69 14.16 2.81
C GLN A 824 -0.21 14.52 4.01
N TYR A 825 -0.96 15.62 3.90
CA TYR A 825 -2.04 15.99 4.81
C TYR A 825 -3.26 15.06 4.67
N ALA A 826 -3.76 14.85 3.45
CA ALA A 826 -4.85 13.92 3.18
C ALA A 826 -4.55 12.51 3.70
N HIS A 827 -3.34 11.99 3.44
CA HIS A 827 -2.90 10.70 3.99
C HIS A 827 -2.86 10.67 5.51
N LYS A 828 -2.49 11.78 6.17
CA LYS A 828 -2.47 11.87 7.64
C LYS A 828 -3.87 11.85 8.25
N LEU A 829 -4.80 12.61 7.65
CA LEU A 829 -6.21 12.60 8.02
C LEU A 829 -6.84 11.21 7.83
N THR A 830 -6.73 10.66 6.61
CA THR A 830 -7.28 9.34 6.25
C THR A 830 -6.75 8.25 7.17
N PHE A 831 -5.44 8.23 7.42
CA PHE A 831 -4.81 7.25 8.31
C PHE A 831 -5.27 7.42 9.77
N LEU A 832 -5.39 8.64 10.28
CA LEU A 832 -5.89 8.87 11.65
C LEU A 832 -7.33 8.36 11.81
N VAL A 833 -8.19 8.63 10.84
CA VAL A 833 -9.58 8.21 10.89
C VAL A 833 -9.71 6.69 10.75
N ALA A 834 -9.10 6.11 9.71
CA ALA A 834 -9.15 4.67 9.41
C ALA A 834 -8.47 3.77 10.46
N GLN A 835 -7.55 4.32 11.27
CA GLN A 835 -6.79 3.54 12.24
C GLN A 835 -7.17 3.82 13.69
N SER A 836 -7.77 4.96 14.04
CA SER A 836 -8.02 5.35 15.44
C SER A 836 -9.41 5.92 15.75
N ILE A 837 -10.00 6.73 14.86
CA ILE A 837 -11.27 7.42 15.16
C ILE A 837 -12.48 6.54 14.78
N HIS A 838 -12.42 5.88 13.61
CA HIS A 838 -13.49 5.02 13.08
C HIS A 838 -14.88 5.70 12.98
N LYS A 839 -14.89 7.03 12.80
CA LYS A 839 -16.05 7.93 12.68
C LYS A 839 -15.62 9.19 11.93
N GLU A 840 -16.54 9.88 11.28
CA GLU A 840 -16.26 11.20 10.69
C GLU A 840 -15.92 12.23 11.78
N PRO A 841 -14.80 12.97 11.67
CA PRO A 841 -14.49 14.09 12.57
C PRO A 841 -15.49 15.25 12.41
N SER A 842 -15.69 16.05 13.46
CA SER A 842 -16.54 17.25 13.40
C SER A 842 -16.01 18.25 12.37
N LEU A 843 -16.94 18.91 11.68
CA LEU A 843 -16.67 19.96 10.71
C LEU A 843 -16.10 21.24 11.35
N GLU A 844 -16.21 21.40 12.67
CA GLU A 844 -15.58 22.51 13.41
C GLU A 844 -14.05 22.47 13.29
N LEU A 845 -13.47 21.27 13.30
CA LEU A 845 -12.03 21.05 13.14
C LEU A 845 -11.56 21.13 11.68
N ALA A 846 -12.48 21.20 10.71
CA ALA A 846 -12.18 21.11 9.27
C ALA A 846 -11.19 22.17 8.76
N ASN A 847 -11.14 23.34 9.42
CA ASN A 847 -10.28 24.47 9.03
C ASN A 847 -8.86 24.40 9.61
N HIS A 848 -8.55 23.37 10.42
CA HIS A 848 -7.30 23.23 11.15
C HIS A 848 -6.58 21.93 10.78
N LEU A 849 -5.27 21.89 10.98
CA LEU A 849 -4.46 20.68 10.77
C LEU A 849 -4.50 19.76 12.03
N PHE A 850 -5.70 19.52 12.57
CA PHE A 850 -5.94 18.81 13.83
C PHE A 850 -5.37 17.36 13.87
N TYR A 851 -5.18 16.78 12.68
CA TYR A 851 -4.74 15.41 12.42
C TYR A 851 -3.21 15.21 12.32
N LEU A 852 -2.39 16.24 12.63
CA LEU A 852 -0.92 16.15 12.64
C LEU A 852 -0.31 15.44 13.86
#